data_AF-A0ABD2C318-F1
#
_entry.id   AF-A0ABD2C318-F1
#
_cell.length_a   1.000
_cell.length_b   1.000
_cell.length_c   1.000
_cell.angle_alpha   90.00
_cell.angle_beta   90.00
_cell.angle_gamma   90.00
#
_symmetry.space_group_name_H-M   'P 1'
#
loop_
_entity.id
_entity.type
_entity.pdbx_description
1 polymer ?
#
loop_
_entity_poly.entity_id
_entity_poly.type
_entity_poly.pdbx_seq_one_letter_code
_entity_poly.pdbx_strand_id
1 'polypeptide(L)'
;MKRVLRSKRNAPIIISSDEEENEKKEKKEIKKKVVKKKIQVEDDKMGTIDKGKRKRVGNVQVRGKRIGEEHIDKDNDEDVITKEKVDECTRAKGVKRKNEDIDESNVPNGKKVRLKKDVNNSNEDVSLKRPKKEKEIDLENFSTKCVEWTDVDYICEVQNIDRQVAQNIVKLFKDDNTIPFIARYRKNMTGGMEPDRLRSVKESFDRVRIIKNRAVTIIKAVDKLGKWTPQIHSAIMSTKSMDDLEHIYSMFKVNQKRSLAERAKSLGLGPVSNAVIEGKEIPPMSSLIDRKKKELQSEQQVKEGIVHIIADTISKNKVTFDEVRTLEKASIIEIQTLRSKLNDKSKNEKKDEEKYEIYFNFKSNTRIIKPHQILAINRAESQKILAVKIVIPDSLVDRFKNYCLNFFKIGARASSLHLTLLKDSIDYAYKKFIRPLIIRRVRSELTEKAEEASIKVFAINVKQLLLIPPVRGKIVLGIDPGFSHGCKLAVVSEQGSVLETAIIYPHKKTEGSERSIKILTDLVRKYNSTVIALGNGTACRETEVFLSNLIKSNAFDPFDVSYTIVDEAGASVYSCSSEAKLEFANLDPNIISAISIARRIQDPLAELVKVEPKYLGVGMYQHDLPEKQLLQSLNEVVTEAVSFVGVDVNTASLSLLKKVAGLNVSRATNIIEWRNKHGPFSNRQQILDVKGIGTKTFEQCAGFIRILPETAVVSGSKAKKSKNPDSSPNFLDQTWIHPESYGIADEFIKSSGCNVKEIGSLSFVEKIKSYVKDGGSSFHKKFQTDEATLEVIIKGLTMKKDEDIRMKSHCPLFRASLQNIDDLTNGTILSGAVRNVTHFGVFVDVGVGRNGLMPTKWCKDQTLCIGQRVEVKVINIEHRRNRFTLELMKVL
;
A
#
# COMPACT_ATOMS: atom_id res chain seq x y z
N MET A 1 -28.12 32.62 4.66
CA MET A 1 -28.19 32.89 3.20
C MET A 1 -27.16 32.05 2.45
N LYS A 2 -27.32 31.88 1.13
CA LYS A 2 -26.41 31.26 0.14
C LYS A 2 -25.67 29.96 0.53
N ARG A 3 -26.20 28.82 0.05
CA ARG A 3 -25.53 27.51 0.04
C ARG A 3 -24.37 27.51 -0.99
N VAL A 4 -23.22 26.97 -0.60
CA VAL A 4 -22.18 26.53 -1.57
C VAL A 4 -22.42 25.04 -1.88
N LEU A 5 -22.49 24.70 -3.17
CA LEU A 5 -22.73 23.35 -3.64
C LEU A 5 -21.47 22.48 -3.51
N ARG A 6 -21.63 21.23 -3.06
CA ARG A 6 -20.53 20.26 -2.97
C ARG A 6 -20.03 19.90 -4.37
N SER A 7 -18.70 19.88 -4.52
CA SER A 7 -18.02 19.47 -5.75
C SER A 7 -18.26 17.99 -6.07
N LYS A 8 -18.17 17.68 -7.37
CA LYS A 8 -18.42 16.34 -7.93
C LYS A 8 -17.36 15.35 -7.43
N ARG A 9 -17.77 14.12 -7.12
CA ARG A 9 -16.85 12.99 -7.00
C ARG A 9 -16.33 12.64 -8.40
N ASN A 10 -15.03 12.38 -8.51
CA ASN A 10 -14.42 11.93 -9.77
C ASN A 10 -15.08 10.62 -10.21
N ALA A 11 -15.48 10.55 -11.48
CA ALA A 11 -15.75 9.27 -12.12
C ALA A 11 -14.42 8.53 -12.33
N PRO A 12 -14.39 7.19 -12.29
CA PRO A 12 -13.19 6.45 -12.65
C PRO A 12 -12.86 6.70 -14.13
N ILE A 13 -11.65 7.17 -14.39
CA ILE A 13 -11.12 7.27 -15.74
C ILE A 13 -10.79 5.84 -16.18
N ILE A 14 -11.69 5.23 -16.95
CA ILE A 14 -11.41 4.01 -17.68
C ILE A 14 -10.54 4.42 -18.86
N ILE A 15 -9.24 4.13 -18.79
CA ILE A 15 -8.38 4.12 -19.98
C ILE A 15 -8.76 2.85 -20.76
N SER A 16 -9.78 2.95 -21.61
CA SER A 16 -9.96 2.01 -22.70
C SER A 16 -8.87 2.27 -23.73
N SER A 17 -8.30 1.21 -24.29
CA SER A 17 -7.53 1.29 -25.53
C SER A 17 -8.31 2.05 -26.61
N ASP A 18 -7.68 3.04 -27.22
CA ASP A 18 -8.31 3.93 -28.20
C ASP A 18 -8.66 3.21 -29.51
N GLU A 19 -9.90 2.73 -29.64
CA GLU A 19 -10.46 2.31 -30.94
C GLU A 19 -11.97 2.62 -31.11
N GLU A 20 -12.70 3.07 -30.08
CA GLU A 20 -14.17 3.28 -30.13
C GLU A 20 -14.66 4.73 -30.26
N GLU A 21 -13.79 5.74 -30.25
CA GLU A 21 -14.21 7.17 -30.36
C GLU A 21 -14.41 7.68 -31.80
N ASN A 22 -13.76 7.08 -32.81
CA ASN A 22 -13.87 7.56 -34.20
C ASN A 22 -15.13 7.04 -34.91
N GLU A 23 -15.52 5.76 -34.73
CA GLU A 23 -16.78 5.25 -35.30
C GLU A 23 -18.01 6.05 -34.84
N LYS A 24 -18.02 6.55 -33.59
CA LYS A 24 -19.13 7.33 -33.03
C LYS A 24 -19.17 8.78 -33.53
N LYS A 25 -18.07 9.30 -34.09
CA LYS A 25 -18.02 10.60 -34.78
C LYS A 25 -18.51 10.44 -36.23
N GLU A 26 -18.00 9.47 -36.98
CA GLU A 26 -18.48 9.19 -38.36
C GLU A 26 -19.97 8.83 -38.40
N LYS A 27 -20.46 7.95 -37.51
CA LYS A 27 -21.89 7.58 -37.45
C LYS A 27 -22.79 8.73 -36.99
N LYS A 28 -22.25 9.82 -36.43
CA LYS A 28 -22.99 11.07 -36.14
C LYS A 28 -22.96 12.08 -37.29
N GLU A 29 -21.89 12.14 -38.07
CA GLU A 29 -21.85 12.98 -39.28
C GLU A 29 -22.70 12.39 -40.42
N ILE A 30 -22.67 11.07 -40.61
CA ILE A 30 -23.49 10.37 -41.61
C ILE A 30 -25.00 10.58 -41.33
N LYS A 31 -25.41 10.63 -40.05
CA LYS A 31 -26.81 10.92 -39.68
C LYS A 31 -27.21 12.40 -39.76
N LYS A 32 -26.27 13.33 -39.89
CA LYS A 32 -26.57 14.76 -40.13
C LYS A 32 -26.64 15.12 -41.62
N LYS A 33 -26.08 14.31 -42.53
CA LYS A 33 -26.11 14.55 -43.99
C LYS A 33 -27.38 14.06 -44.71
N VAL A 34 -28.27 13.32 -44.05
CA VAL A 34 -29.50 12.77 -44.66
C VAL A 34 -30.72 13.70 -44.54
N VAL A 35 -30.64 14.80 -43.76
CA VAL A 35 -31.76 15.76 -43.61
C VAL A 35 -31.32 17.17 -44.00
N LYS A 36 -31.23 17.41 -45.32
CA LYS A 36 -31.39 18.67 -46.08
C LYS A 36 -30.53 18.71 -47.37
N LYS A 37 -30.94 17.95 -48.39
CA LYS A 37 -30.88 18.41 -49.80
C LYS A 37 -32.05 17.79 -50.57
N LYS A 38 -33.24 18.37 -50.38
CA LYS A 38 -34.28 18.42 -51.41
C LYS A 38 -34.23 19.85 -51.94
N ILE A 39 -34.44 20.03 -53.25
CA ILE A 39 -34.47 21.31 -53.98
C ILE A 39 -33.09 21.78 -54.52
N GLN A 40 -32.90 21.41 -55.81
CA GLN A 40 -32.40 22.18 -56.96
C GLN A 40 -30.95 22.72 -57.06
N VAL A 41 -30.36 22.32 -58.18
CA VAL A 41 -29.49 23.06 -59.14
C VAL A 41 -28.20 23.70 -58.60
N GLU A 42 -27.07 23.16 -59.07
CA GLU A 42 -25.83 23.90 -59.27
C GLU A 42 -25.60 23.99 -60.78
N ASP A 43 -25.38 25.20 -61.28
CA ASP A 43 -24.66 25.45 -62.53
C ASP A 43 -23.30 26.08 -62.19
N ASP A 44 -22.28 25.63 -62.91
CA ASP A 44 -21.03 26.31 -63.26
C ASP A 44 -20.05 26.89 -62.20
N LYS A 45 -18.87 26.22 -62.21
CA LYS A 45 -17.52 26.77 -62.51
C LYS A 45 -16.67 27.54 -61.47
N MET A 46 -15.45 26.98 -61.34
CA MET A 46 -14.13 27.63 -61.30
C MET A 46 -13.77 28.64 -60.19
N GLY A 47 -12.47 28.68 -59.86
CA GLY A 47 -11.85 30.00 -59.60
C GLY A 47 -10.84 30.14 -58.46
N THR A 48 -9.87 29.23 -58.33
CA THR A 48 -8.44 29.53 -58.16
C THR A 48 -7.94 30.94 -57.73
N ILE A 49 -6.89 30.92 -56.87
CA ILE A 49 -5.59 31.67 -57.02
C ILE A 49 -5.33 33.00 -56.24
N ASP A 50 -4.48 32.87 -55.20
CA ASP A 50 -3.16 33.55 -55.00
C ASP A 50 -2.84 34.73 -54.03
N LYS A 51 -1.53 34.73 -53.67
CA LYS A 51 -0.59 35.84 -53.32
C LYS A 51 -1.06 36.96 -52.36
N GLY A 52 -0.39 37.27 -51.24
CA GLY A 52 1.02 37.07 -50.86
C GLY A 52 1.77 38.41 -50.62
N LYS A 53 2.92 38.34 -49.92
CA LYS A 53 3.96 39.38 -49.64
C LYS A 53 3.95 40.09 -48.27
N ARG A 54 5.11 40.72 -47.97
CA ARG A 54 5.76 40.97 -46.66
C ARG A 54 6.18 42.44 -46.49
N LYS A 55 6.65 42.78 -45.26
CA LYS A 55 7.51 43.93 -44.81
C LYS A 55 6.77 45.17 -44.29
N ARG A 56 7.30 46.03 -43.37
CA ARG A 56 8.29 45.92 -42.24
C ARG A 56 8.40 47.33 -41.57
N VAL A 57 8.65 47.44 -40.24
CA VAL A 57 9.07 48.69 -39.49
C VAL A 57 7.98 49.80 -39.38
N GLY A 58 7.84 50.66 -38.33
CA GLY A 58 8.45 50.84 -36.98
C GLY A 58 8.02 52.20 -36.33
N ASN A 59 8.56 52.56 -35.14
CA ASN A 59 8.49 53.89 -34.43
C ASN A 59 7.13 54.35 -33.79
N VAL A 60 7.02 55.27 -32.80
CA VAL A 60 7.83 55.74 -31.61
C VAL A 60 6.96 56.66 -30.69
N GLN A 61 7.14 56.59 -29.34
CA GLN A 61 6.84 57.57 -28.22
C GLN A 61 5.52 58.36 -28.04
N VAL A 62 5.21 58.76 -26.77
CA VAL A 62 5.09 60.18 -26.29
C VAL A 62 4.74 60.32 -24.75
N ARG A 63 5.52 61.17 -24.03
CA ARG A 63 5.31 61.96 -22.74
C ARG A 63 4.71 61.31 -21.44
N GLY A 64 5.06 61.73 -20.20
CA GLY A 64 6.14 62.63 -19.71
C GLY A 64 6.01 63.15 -18.22
N LYS A 65 7.15 63.66 -17.65
CA LYS A 65 7.40 64.46 -16.40
C LYS A 65 7.16 63.80 -14.99
N ARG A 66 8.00 63.93 -13.92
CA ARG A 66 8.97 64.94 -13.33
C ARG A 66 8.31 66.03 -12.43
N ILE A 67 8.82 66.44 -11.24
CA ILE A 67 10.01 66.07 -10.39
C ILE A 67 9.86 66.59 -8.91
N GLY A 68 10.64 66.04 -7.96
CA GLY A 68 11.16 66.70 -6.72
C GLY A 68 10.32 66.82 -5.42
N GLU A 69 10.86 67.20 -4.24
CA GLU A 69 12.26 67.30 -3.70
C GLU A 69 12.22 67.45 -2.10
N GLU A 70 13.22 68.00 -1.36
CA GLU A 70 13.43 67.82 0.13
C GLU A 70 13.25 69.04 1.12
N HIS A 71 13.10 68.72 2.44
CA HIS A 71 13.84 69.25 3.65
C HIS A 71 13.19 70.12 4.79
N ILE A 72 13.50 69.69 6.05
CA ILE A 72 13.70 70.41 7.36
C ILE A 72 12.62 70.40 8.51
N ASP A 73 12.96 69.60 9.54
CA ASP A 73 12.94 69.70 11.03
C ASP A 73 11.77 70.25 11.88
N LYS A 74 11.38 69.47 12.93
CA LYS A 74 11.90 69.61 14.32
C LYS A 74 11.41 68.51 15.31
N ASP A 75 12.35 67.86 16.02
CA ASP A 75 12.55 67.84 17.49
C ASP A 75 11.33 67.56 18.41
N ASN A 76 11.30 66.69 19.44
CA ASN A 76 12.30 66.03 20.32
C ASN A 76 11.62 64.79 21.01
N ASP A 77 12.24 63.84 21.76
CA ASP A 77 13.62 63.54 22.18
C ASP A 77 13.74 62.04 22.61
N GLU A 78 14.96 61.46 22.54
CA GLU A 78 15.68 60.52 23.46
C GLU A 78 14.96 59.26 24.06
N ASP A 79 15.58 58.09 24.38
CA ASP A 79 16.95 57.52 24.28
C ASP A 79 16.91 55.96 24.50
N VAL A 80 17.96 55.13 24.36
CA VAL A 80 18.86 54.84 23.21
C VAL A 80 19.67 53.52 23.41
N ILE A 81 20.34 53.04 22.35
CA ILE A 81 21.53 52.13 22.30
C ILE A 81 21.42 50.62 22.65
N THR A 82 22.13 49.86 21.81
CA THR A 82 22.47 48.42 21.84
C THR A 82 23.87 48.17 22.42
N LYS A 83 24.17 46.95 22.93
CA LYS A 83 25.49 46.30 22.71
C LYS A 83 25.61 44.85 23.18
N GLU A 84 26.57 44.16 22.56
CA GLU A 84 27.07 42.82 22.87
C GLU A 84 28.16 42.85 23.96
N LYS A 85 28.28 41.75 24.73
CA LYS A 85 29.49 41.02 25.19
C LYS A 85 29.14 40.25 26.48
N VAL A 86 29.31 38.93 26.53
CA VAL A 86 30.55 38.21 26.90
C VAL A 86 31.08 38.67 28.27
N ASP A 87 30.89 37.83 29.29
CA ASP A 87 32.01 37.42 30.14
C ASP A 87 31.74 36.08 30.88
N GLU A 88 32.84 35.48 31.34
CA GLU A 88 32.98 34.09 31.79
C GLU A 88 33.26 34.00 33.31
N CYS A 89 33.47 32.78 33.86
CA CYS A 89 33.94 32.49 35.24
C CYS A 89 32.98 32.83 36.41
N THR A 90 33.00 32.21 37.59
CA THR A 90 33.68 31.02 38.18
C THR A 90 32.74 30.48 39.31
N ARG A 91 32.49 29.18 39.53
CA ARG A 91 33.34 28.09 40.04
C ARG A 91 33.85 28.21 41.50
N ALA A 92 33.03 27.77 42.46
CA ALA A 92 33.45 27.17 43.75
C ALA A 92 32.33 26.25 44.27
N LYS A 93 32.53 24.93 44.47
CA LYS A 93 32.96 24.27 45.73
C LYS A 93 32.10 24.70 46.95
N GLY A 94 31.32 23.88 47.64
CA GLY A 94 31.15 22.41 47.64
C GLY A 94 31.66 21.78 48.96
N VAL A 95 30.88 20.86 49.57
CA VAL A 95 31.19 19.91 50.66
C VAL A 95 29.87 19.11 50.88
N LYS A 96 29.81 17.79 50.63
CA LYS A 96 30.17 16.64 51.53
C LYS A 96 29.30 16.58 52.80
N ARG A 97 28.80 15.42 53.28
CA ARG A 97 28.71 14.03 52.78
C ARG A 97 27.88 13.19 53.78
N LYS A 98 27.75 11.87 53.52
CA LYS A 98 27.13 10.77 54.31
C LYS A 98 25.63 10.63 54.04
N ASN A 99 25.13 9.58 53.38
CA ASN A 99 25.37 8.12 53.44
C ASN A 99 25.03 7.48 54.79
N GLU A 100 24.05 6.56 54.72
CA GLU A 100 23.96 5.22 55.32
C GLU A 100 22.47 4.91 55.61
N ASP A 101 21.98 3.67 55.53
CA ASP A 101 22.10 2.66 54.48
C ASP A 101 21.04 1.56 54.75
N ILE A 102 20.59 0.85 53.69
CA ILE A 102 20.30 -0.60 53.68
C ILE A 102 19.06 -1.18 54.45
N ASP A 103 18.30 -2.02 53.71
CA ASP A 103 17.48 -3.20 54.11
C ASP A 103 16.26 -3.10 55.07
N GLU A 104 15.35 -4.07 55.09
CA GLU A 104 14.77 -4.93 54.01
C GLU A 104 13.43 -5.49 54.55
N SER A 105 12.62 -6.12 53.68
CA SER A 105 11.58 -7.14 53.97
C SER A 105 10.86 -7.18 55.35
N ASN A 106 9.52 -7.05 55.35
CA ASN A 106 8.62 -8.23 55.43
C ASN A 106 7.11 -7.93 55.59
N VAL A 107 6.35 -8.86 55.03
CA VAL A 107 4.89 -9.14 55.11
C VAL A 107 4.71 -10.26 56.19
N PRO A 108 3.54 -10.63 56.78
CA PRO A 108 2.12 -10.30 56.51
C PRO A 108 1.22 -9.97 57.75
N ASN A 109 -0.10 -9.92 57.49
CA ASN A 109 -1.20 -10.38 58.36
C ASN A 109 -1.72 -9.48 59.50
N GLY A 110 -2.90 -8.89 59.27
CA GLY A 110 -4.11 -9.71 59.44
C GLY A 110 -5.16 -9.26 60.48
N LYS A 111 -6.43 -9.46 60.08
CA LYS A 111 -7.65 -9.55 60.92
C LYS A 111 -8.25 -8.28 61.57
N LYS A 112 -9.27 -7.79 60.86
CA LYS A 112 -10.71 -7.82 61.25
C LYS A 112 -11.22 -6.97 62.44
N VAL A 113 -12.10 -6.02 62.07
CA VAL A 113 -13.52 -5.93 62.51
C VAL A 113 -13.80 -5.69 64.01
N ARG A 114 -14.28 -4.49 64.38
CA ARG A 114 -15.73 -4.18 64.60
C ARG A 114 -15.93 -2.72 65.08
N LEU A 115 -16.73 -1.99 64.31
CA LEU A 115 -17.93 -1.25 64.73
C LEU A 115 -18.10 -0.91 66.22
N LYS A 116 -18.23 0.39 66.50
CA LYS A 116 -19.34 0.90 67.33
C LYS A 116 -20.08 2.02 66.58
N LYS A 117 -21.41 1.99 66.66
CA LYS A 117 -22.27 3.14 66.38
C LYS A 117 -22.27 4.01 67.64
N ASP A 118 -22.55 5.30 67.48
CA ASP A 118 -23.41 6.03 68.41
C ASP A 118 -24.35 6.95 67.61
N VAL A 119 -25.46 7.33 68.24
CA VAL A 119 -26.70 7.85 67.62
C VAL A 119 -27.25 8.99 68.51
N ASN A 120 -28.09 9.87 67.92
CA ASN A 120 -28.89 10.97 68.49
C ASN A 120 -28.26 12.37 68.51
N ASN A 121 -29.04 13.47 68.42
CA ASN A 121 -30.29 13.75 67.68
C ASN A 121 -30.58 15.28 67.72
N SER A 122 -31.63 15.75 67.02
CA SER A 122 -32.32 17.07 67.15
C SER A 122 -31.57 18.35 66.69
N ASN A 123 -32.23 19.42 66.19
CA ASN A 123 -33.60 19.61 65.66
C ASN A 123 -33.64 20.83 64.69
N GLU A 124 -34.60 20.84 63.74
CA GLU A 124 -35.37 21.98 63.13
C GLU A 124 -34.61 23.31 62.74
N ASP A 125 -34.79 24.06 61.64
CA ASP A 125 -35.98 24.31 60.80
C ASP A 125 -35.71 25.25 59.57
N VAL A 126 -36.65 25.24 58.60
CA VAL A 126 -37.05 26.28 57.60
C VAL A 126 -36.10 26.91 56.52
N SER A 127 -36.35 26.49 55.27
CA SER A 127 -36.46 27.24 53.97
C SER A 127 -35.38 28.19 53.42
N LEU A 128 -34.94 27.92 52.16
CA LEU A 128 -35.40 28.65 50.95
C LEU A 128 -34.98 27.96 49.62
N LYS A 129 -35.53 28.40 48.47
CA LYS A 129 -35.63 27.61 47.21
C LYS A 129 -34.63 27.97 46.10
N ARG A 130 -34.28 26.95 45.29
CA ARG A 130 -33.96 26.89 43.82
C ARG A 130 -32.49 26.55 43.45
N PRO A 131 -32.22 25.99 42.24
CA PRO A 131 -33.13 25.43 41.22
C PRO A 131 -32.94 23.92 40.97
N LYS A 132 -33.78 23.35 40.10
CA LYS A 132 -33.76 21.93 39.69
C LYS A 132 -32.47 21.60 38.92
N LYS A 133 -31.72 20.56 39.35
CA LYS A 133 -30.71 19.91 38.48
C LYS A 133 -31.41 19.27 37.28
N GLU A 134 -30.83 19.44 36.11
CA GLU A 134 -31.18 18.65 34.92
C GLU A 134 -30.80 17.18 35.17
N LYS A 135 -31.57 16.25 34.59
CA LYS A 135 -31.39 14.82 34.84
C LYS A 135 -30.05 14.33 34.26
N GLU A 136 -29.22 13.74 35.12
CA GLU A 136 -28.05 12.99 34.70
C GLU A 136 -28.44 11.87 33.73
N ILE A 137 -27.51 11.54 32.83
CA ILE A 137 -27.59 10.36 31.97
C ILE A 137 -27.11 9.19 32.83
N ASP A 138 -27.86 8.08 32.90
CA ASP A 138 -27.51 6.91 33.73
C ASP A 138 -26.09 6.38 33.44
N LEU A 139 -25.17 6.70 34.36
CA LEU A 139 -23.73 6.48 34.24
C LEU A 139 -23.27 5.09 34.72
N GLU A 140 -24.16 4.27 35.28
CA GLU A 140 -23.82 2.94 35.82
C GLU A 140 -23.36 1.92 34.76
N ASN A 141 -23.64 2.17 33.47
CA ASN A 141 -23.31 1.27 32.35
C ASN A 141 -21.81 1.15 31.99
N PHE A 142 -20.91 1.78 32.75
CA PHE A 142 -19.45 1.78 32.50
C PHE A 142 -18.62 1.16 33.64
N SER A 143 -19.22 0.32 34.51
CA SER A 143 -18.58 -0.26 35.70
C SER A 143 -17.58 -1.40 35.40
N THR A 144 -16.48 -1.11 34.71
CA THR A 144 -15.30 -1.99 34.65
C THR A 144 -14.04 -1.13 34.68
N LYS A 145 -13.00 -1.54 35.40
CA LYS A 145 -11.69 -0.86 35.39
C LYS A 145 -11.02 -1.01 34.01
N CYS A 146 -11.41 -0.16 33.08
CA CYS A 146 -10.91 -0.12 31.71
C CYS A 146 -9.51 0.50 31.69
N VAL A 147 -8.48 -0.35 31.62
CA VAL A 147 -7.07 0.05 31.55
C VAL A 147 -6.76 0.65 30.17
N GLU A 148 -6.11 1.81 30.15
CA GLU A 148 -5.59 2.42 28.92
C GLU A 148 -4.41 1.61 28.38
N TRP A 149 -4.37 1.41 27.07
CA TRP A 149 -3.37 0.54 26.41
C TRP A 149 -2.27 1.36 25.73
N THR A 150 -1.02 0.92 25.89
CA THR A 150 0.13 1.50 25.20
C THR A 150 0.26 0.96 23.78
N ASP A 151 1.07 1.63 22.95
CA ASP A 151 1.31 1.20 21.56
C ASP A 151 1.94 -0.21 21.53
N VAL A 152 2.75 -0.52 22.55
CA VAL A 152 3.36 -1.84 22.78
C VAL A 152 2.29 -2.89 23.10
N ASP A 153 1.36 -2.60 24.03
CA ASP A 153 0.33 -3.57 24.42
C ASP A 153 -0.55 -3.99 23.23
N TYR A 154 -0.90 -3.03 22.36
CA TYR A 154 -1.65 -3.32 21.14
C TYR A 154 -0.84 -4.16 20.15
N ILE A 155 0.44 -3.84 19.94
CA ILE A 155 1.29 -4.59 19.01
C ILE A 155 1.53 -6.02 19.51
N CYS A 156 1.76 -6.22 20.81
CA CYS A 156 1.85 -7.55 21.41
C CYS A 156 0.59 -8.37 21.16
N GLU A 157 -0.59 -7.82 21.44
CA GLU A 157 -1.88 -8.51 21.27
C GLU A 157 -2.22 -8.81 19.80
N VAL A 158 -2.09 -7.82 18.92
CA VAL A 158 -2.55 -7.92 17.52
C VAL A 158 -1.56 -8.65 16.62
N GLN A 159 -0.26 -8.49 16.86
CA GLN A 159 0.76 -9.14 16.05
C GLN A 159 1.29 -10.44 16.68
N ASN A 160 0.97 -10.75 17.95
CA ASN A 160 1.53 -11.88 18.70
C ASN A 160 3.07 -11.84 18.72
N ILE A 161 3.61 -10.80 19.35
CA ILE A 161 5.05 -10.50 19.46
C ILE A 161 5.41 -10.28 20.93
N ASP A 162 6.57 -10.78 21.34
CA ASP A 162 7.13 -10.56 22.68
C ASP A 162 7.19 -9.06 23.06
N ARG A 163 7.04 -8.77 24.35
CA ARG A 163 6.96 -7.40 24.87
C ARG A 163 8.25 -6.62 24.66
N GLN A 164 9.42 -7.23 24.85
CA GLN A 164 10.71 -6.55 24.68
C GLN A 164 10.95 -6.24 23.20
N VAL A 165 10.64 -7.19 22.31
CA VAL A 165 10.74 -7.01 20.86
C VAL A 165 9.76 -5.93 20.37
N ALA A 166 8.53 -5.92 20.87
CA ALA A 166 7.56 -4.88 20.55
C ALA A 166 7.99 -3.48 21.04
N GLN A 167 8.57 -3.36 22.24
CA GLN A 167 9.15 -2.10 22.73
C GLN A 167 10.25 -1.58 21.81
N ASN A 168 11.18 -2.45 21.42
CA ASN A 168 12.28 -2.12 20.52
C ASN A 168 11.76 -1.64 19.15
N ILE A 169 10.83 -2.36 18.54
CA ILE A 169 10.23 -1.99 17.24
C ILE A 169 9.45 -0.67 17.34
N VAL A 170 8.68 -0.46 18.42
CA VAL A 170 7.97 0.81 18.67
C VAL A 170 8.94 1.98 18.81
N LYS A 171 10.08 1.79 19.48
CA LYS A 171 11.14 2.80 19.56
C LYS A 171 11.71 3.10 18.16
N LEU A 172 12.12 2.07 17.43
CA LEU A 172 12.67 2.21 16.07
C LEU A 172 11.71 2.95 15.11
N PHE A 173 10.39 2.69 15.19
CA PHE A 173 9.38 3.40 14.41
C PHE A 173 8.99 4.79 14.93
N LYS A 174 9.32 5.14 16.18
CA LYS A 174 9.21 6.51 16.71
C LYS A 174 10.43 7.35 16.31
N ASP A 175 11.58 6.71 16.21
CA ASP A 175 12.85 7.28 15.73
C ASP A 175 12.95 7.30 14.19
N ASP A 176 11.82 7.16 13.48
CA ASP A 176 11.67 7.14 12.01
C ASP A 176 12.67 6.25 11.25
N ASN A 177 13.06 5.11 11.83
CA ASN A 177 13.88 4.12 11.14
C ASN A 177 13.07 3.43 10.04
N THR A 178 13.71 3.26 8.89
CA THR A 178 13.12 2.64 7.70
C THR A 178 13.13 1.10 7.81
N ILE A 179 12.16 0.43 7.19
CA ILE A 179 12.07 -1.04 7.21
C ILE A 179 13.35 -1.72 6.70
N PRO A 180 13.99 -1.30 5.58
CA PRO A 180 15.22 -1.95 5.12
C PRO A 180 16.38 -1.78 6.11
N PHE A 181 16.49 -0.59 6.72
CA PHE A 181 17.50 -0.31 7.74
C PHE A 181 17.31 -1.19 8.98
N ILE A 182 16.09 -1.29 9.49
CA ILE A 182 15.75 -2.14 10.64
C ILE A 182 16.05 -3.61 10.34
N ALA A 183 15.59 -4.12 9.20
CA ALA A 183 15.74 -5.52 8.80
C ALA A 183 17.22 -5.94 8.65
N ARG A 184 18.08 -5.03 8.19
CA ARG A 184 19.51 -5.32 7.98
C ARG A 184 20.38 -5.01 9.21
N TYR A 185 20.22 -3.84 9.83
CA TYR A 185 21.17 -3.31 10.83
C TYR A 185 20.63 -3.28 12.27
N ARG A 186 19.36 -3.67 12.50
CA ARG A 186 18.75 -3.74 13.84
C ARG A 186 18.07 -5.10 14.08
N LYS A 187 18.53 -6.15 13.39
CA LYS A 187 18.00 -7.52 13.41
C LYS A 187 18.01 -8.14 14.83
N ASN A 188 19.04 -7.81 15.62
CA ASN A 188 19.15 -8.10 17.06
C ASN A 188 18.00 -7.52 17.90
N MET A 189 17.57 -6.28 17.63
CA MET A 189 16.52 -5.59 18.36
C MET A 189 15.11 -6.12 18.02
N THR A 190 14.93 -6.71 16.84
CA THR A 190 13.63 -7.16 16.32
C THR A 190 13.40 -8.67 16.41
N GLY A 191 14.34 -9.43 16.98
CA GLY A 191 14.26 -10.90 17.02
C GLY A 191 14.31 -11.55 15.64
N GLY A 192 15.03 -10.96 14.69
CA GLY A 192 15.20 -11.53 13.35
C GLY A 192 14.04 -11.30 12.37
N MET A 193 13.16 -10.32 12.59
CA MET A 193 12.00 -10.11 11.71
C MET A 193 12.38 -9.66 10.31
N GLU A 194 11.92 -10.42 9.32
CA GLU A 194 11.99 -10.09 7.90
C GLU A 194 11.14 -8.84 7.52
N PRO A 195 11.49 -8.13 6.43
CA PRO A 195 10.82 -6.89 6.01
C PRO A 195 9.29 -6.97 5.90
N ASP A 196 8.76 -8.07 5.39
CA ASP A 196 7.31 -8.25 5.22
C ASP A 196 6.58 -8.35 6.56
N ARG A 197 7.23 -8.91 7.59
CA ARG A 197 6.71 -8.94 8.96
C ARG A 197 6.79 -7.56 9.61
N LEU A 198 7.92 -6.87 9.45
CA LEU A 198 8.08 -5.48 9.92
C LEU A 198 7.04 -4.54 9.31
N ARG A 199 6.65 -4.73 8.04
CA ARG A 199 5.58 -3.98 7.37
C ARG A 199 4.23 -4.16 8.05
N SER A 200 3.79 -5.39 8.32
CA SER A 200 2.53 -5.65 9.05
C SER A 200 2.53 -5.08 10.49
N VAL A 201 3.69 -5.06 11.16
CA VAL A 201 3.84 -4.40 12.46
C VAL A 201 3.78 -2.87 12.32
N LYS A 202 4.37 -2.29 11.26
CA LYS A 202 4.31 -0.86 10.96
C LYS A 202 2.88 -0.39 10.65
N GLU A 203 2.14 -1.14 9.84
CA GLU A 203 0.72 -0.90 9.56
C GLU A 203 -0.12 -0.94 10.86
N SER A 204 0.19 -1.87 11.77
CA SER A 204 -0.46 -1.95 13.09
C SER A 204 -0.11 -0.74 13.98
N PHE A 205 1.15 -0.31 13.98
CA PHE A 205 1.61 0.87 14.72
C PHE A 205 0.99 2.19 14.20
N ASP A 206 0.87 2.34 12.89
CA ASP A 206 0.21 3.51 12.31
C ASP A 206 -1.32 3.46 12.51
N ARG A 207 -1.93 2.27 12.52
CA ARG A 207 -3.33 2.05 12.93
C ARG A 207 -3.57 2.48 14.39
N VAL A 208 -2.67 2.14 15.31
CA VAL A 208 -2.69 2.61 16.71
C VAL A 208 -2.72 4.13 16.79
N ARG A 209 -1.83 4.81 16.06
CA ARG A 209 -1.77 6.28 16.02
C ARG A 209 -3.10 6.88 15.55
N ILE A 210 -3.71 6.31 14.51
CA ILE A 210 -5.02 6.75 13.99
C ILE A 210 -6.13 6.56 15.04
N ILE A 211 -6.18 5.40 15.71
CA ILE A 211 -7.18 5.09 16.76
C ILE A 211 -7.04 6.06 17.94
N LYS A 212 -5.82 6.25 18.47
CA LYS A 212 -5.58 7.17 19.60
C LYS A 212 -5.88 8.62 19.27
N ASN A 213 -5.47 9.10 18.10
CA ASN A 213 -5.82 10.44 17.64
C ASN A 213 -7.34 10.63 17.49
N ARG A 214 -8.06 9.57 17.08
CA ARG A 214 -9.52 9.61 17.02
C ARG A 214 -10.16 9.60 18.41
N ALA A 215 -9.68 8.79 19.35
CA ALA A 215 -10.12 8.77 20.74
C ALA A 215 -10.01 10.17 21.39
N VAL A 216 -8.85 10.83 21.29
CA VAL A 216 -8.63 12.21 21.76
C VAL A 216 -9.59 13.21 21.09
N THR A 217 -9.87 13.04 19.80
CA THR A 217 -10.82 13.88 19.06
C THR A 217 -12.27 13.69 19.56
N ILE A 218 -12.65 12.45 19.89
CA ILE A 218 -13.98 12.13 20.45
C ILE A 218 -14.11 12.70 21.86
N ILE A 219 -13.10 12.54 22.72
CA ILE A 219 -13.07 13.11 24.08
C ILE A 219 -13.32 14.63 24.03
N LYS A 220 -12.58 15.36 23.18
CA LYS A 220 -12.77 16.81 22.97
C LYS A 220 -14.15 17.17 22.43
N ALA A 221 -14.82 16.28 21.70
CA ALA A 221 -16.19 16.51 21.21
C ALA A 221 -17.26 16.24 22.28
N VAL A 222 -17.05 15.24 23.15
CA VAL A 222 -17.92 14.93 24.29
C VAL A 222 -17.84 16.00 25.39
N ASP A 223 -16.62 16.48 25.66
CA ASP A 223 -16.34 17.56 26.61
C ASP A 223 -17.01 18.89 26.20
N LYS A 224 -16.94 19.26 24.91
CA LYS A 224 -17.69 20.40 24.35
C LYS A 224 -19.21 20.30 24.46
N LEU A 225 -19.77 19.13 24.77
CA LEU A 225 -21.20 18.93 25.02
C LEU A 225 -21.55 18.95 26.52
N GLY A 226 -20.57 19.18 27.41
CA GLY A 226 -20.74 19.11 28.86
C GLY A 226 -21.01 17.69 29.39
N LYS A 227 -20.68 16.65 28.60
CA LYS A 227 -20.99 15.24 28.88
C LYS A 227 -19.78 14.39 29.23
N TRP A 228 -18.62 15.01 29.46
CA TRP A 228 -17.41 14.29 29.81
C TRP A 228 -17.47 13.79 31.26
N THR A 229 -17.06 12.54 31.48
CA THR A 229 -16.86 11.96 32.81
C THR A 229 -15.63 11.05 32.81
N PRO A 230 -15.00 10.77 33.97
CA PRO A 230 -13.88 9.82 34.07
C PRO A 230 -14.20 8.44 33.50
N GLN A 231 -15.45 7.97 33.66
CA GLN A 231 -15.93 6.70 33.13
C GLN A 231 -15.97 6.70 31.60
N ILE A 232 -16.50 7.76 30.99
CA ILE A 232 -16.55 7.92 29.53
C ILE A 232 -15.14 8.07 28.95
N HIS A 233 -14.26 8.82 29.63
CA HIS A 233 -12.85 8.94 29.25
C HIS A 233 -12.15 7.57 29.22
N SER A 234 -12.26 6.80 30.31
CA SER A 234 -11.69 5.45 30.42
C SER A 234 -12.27 4.49 29.36
N ALA A 235 -13.57 4.55 29.07
CA ALA A 235 -14.19 3.76 28.02
C ALA A 235 -13.67 4.10 26.61
N ILE A 236 -13.49 5.40 26.30
CA ILE A 236 -12.93 5.83 25.01
C ILE A 236 -11.45 5.42 24.89
N MET A 237 -10.62 5.69 25.90
CA MET A 237 -9.17 5.43 25.85
C MET A 237 -8.83 3.94 25.87
N SER A 238 -9.65 3.09 26.49
CA SER A 238 -9.47 1.63 26.45
C SER A 238 -9.91 0.98 25.13
N THR A 239 -10.58 1.71 24.23
CA THR A 239 -11.12 1.13 22.99
C THR A 239 -10.03 0.95 21.92
N LYS A 240 -9.88 -0.29 21.43
CA LYS A 240 -8.85 -0.71 20.44
C LYS A 240 -9.36 -0.78 18.99
N SER A 241 -10.58 -0.35 18.71
CA SER A 241 -11.25 -0.48 17.41
C SER A 241 -11.85 0.85 16.95
N MET A 242 -11.67 1.19 15.67
CA MET A 242 -12.24 2.40 15.07
C MET A 242 -13.77 2.35 15.04
N ASP A 243 -14.34 1.19 14.72
CA ASP A 243 -15.78 0.97 14.68
C ASP A 243 -16.42 1.07 16.07
N ASP A 244 -15.72 0.56 17.09
CA ASP A 244 -16.17 0.62 18.49
C ASP A 244 -16.09 2.08 19.00
N LEU A 245 -15.03 2.83 18.62
CA LEU A 245 -14.92 4.27 18.90
C LEU A 245 -16.04 5.09 18.24
N GLU A 246 -16.34 4.85 16.96
CA GLU A 246 -17.44 5.53 16.27
C GLU A 246 -18.82 5.16 16.81
N HIS A 247 -18.98 3.94 17.33
CA HIS A 247 -20.18 3.51 18.03
C HIS A 247 -20.34 4.25 19.37
N ILE A 248 -19.31 4.29 20.22
CA ILE A 248 -19.33 5.09 21.46
C ILE A 248 -19.62 6.56 21.14
N TYR A 249 -18.94 7.14 20.15
CA TYR A 249 -19.18 8.53 19.76
C TYR A 249 -20.61 8.76 19.22
N SER A 250 -21.24 7.76 18.60
CA SER A 250 -22.62 7.87 18.12
C SER A 250 -23.66 8.12 19.22
N MET A 251 -23.35 7.77 20.48
CA MET A 251 -24.19 8.07 21.64
C MET A 251 -24.22 9.58 21.98
N PHE A 252 -23.19 10.33 21.55
CA PHE A 252 -23.02 11.75 21.82
C PHE A 252 -23.26 12.65 20.59
N LYS A 253 -23.30 12.08 19.37
CA LYS A 253 -23.62 12.83 18.14
C LYS A 253 -25.04 13.39 18.19
N VAL A 254 -25.17 14.71 18.28
CA VAL A 254 -26.45 15.41 18.13
C VAL A 254 -26.92 15.27 16.68
N ASN A 255 -27.93 14.44 16.45
CA ASN A 255 -28.45 14.19 15.10
C ASN A 255 -29.22 15.41 14.57
N GLN A 256 -28.85 15.89 13.37
CA GLN A 256 -29.54 17.02 12.70
C GLN A 256 -31.01 16.72 12.33
N LYS A 257 -31.42 15.44 12.38
CA LYS A 257 -32.82 15.02 12.36
C LYS A 257 -33.10 14.27 13.66
N ARG A 258 -34.05 14.74 14.47
CA ARG A 258 -34.44 14.06 15.72
C ARG A 258 -34.82 12.61 15.45
N SER A 259 -34.22 11.67 16.17
CA SER A 259 -34.54 10.25 16.08
C SER A 259 -35.98 9.97 16.53
N LEU A 260 -36.53 8.79 16.18
CA LEU A 260 -37.87 8.41 16.66
C LEU A 260 -37.92 8.33 18.20
N ALA A 261 -36.84 7.87 18.83
CA ALA A 261 -36.69 7.83 20.28
C ALA A 261 -36.57 9.23 20.92
N GLU A 262 -35.79 10.13 20.32
CA GLU A 262 -35.70 11.54 20.78
C GLU A 262 -37.04 12.26 20.65
N ARG A 263 -37.78 11.97 19.58
CA ARG A 263 -39.13 12.51 19.36
C ARG A 263 -40.10 11.99 20.43
N ALA A 264 -40.18 10.67 20.63
CA ALA A 264 -40.98 10.05 21.68
C ALA A 264 -40.62 10.57 23.10
N LYS A 265 -39.32 10.76 23.39
CA LYS A 265 -38.85 11.40 24.64
C LYS A 265 -39.39 12.83 24.77
N SER A 266 -39.34 13.63 23.71
CA SER A 266 -39.88 15.00 23.70
C SER A 266 -41.41 15.09 23.82
N LEU A 267 -42.14 14.01 23.52
CA LEU A 267 -43.59 13.92 23.69
C LEU A 267 -44.01 13.53 25.12
N GLY A 268 -43.06 13.11 25.96
CA GLY A 268 -43.27 12.76 27.37
C GLY A 268 -43.16 11.27 27.70
N LEU A 269 -42.88 10.39 26.74
CA LEU A 269 -42.89 8.93 26.96
C LEU A 269 -41.67 8.37 27.72
N GLY A 270 -40.62 9.18 27.92
CA GLY A 270 -39.36 8.76 28.57
C GLY A 270 -39.54 8.08 29.94
N PRO A 271 -40.24 8.68 30.91
CA PRO A 271 -40.49 8.06 32.22
C PRO A 271 -41.25 6.73 32.14
N VAL A 272 -42.20 6.60 31.21
CA VAL A 272 -42.96 5.36 31.00
C VAL A 272 -42.04 4.26 30.47
N SER A 273 -41.18 4.56 29.49
CA SER A 273 -40.19 3.60 28.99
C SER A 273 -39.21 3.11 30.06
N ASN A 274 -38.79 3.99 30.98
CA ASN A 274 -37.94 3.61 32.11
C ASN A 274 -38.71 2.70 33.09
N ALA A 275 -39.96 3.03 33.42
CA ALA A 275 -40.81 2.18 34.25
C ALA A 275 -40.99 0.77 33.66
N VAL A 276 -41.15 0.65 32.33
CA VAL A 276 -41.20 -0.66 31.62
C VAL A 276 -39.90 -1.47 31.78
N ILE A 277 -38.74 -0.80 31.75
CA ILE A 277 -37.43 -1.46 31.93
C ILE A 277 -37.24 -1.91 33.40
N GLU A 278 -37.63 -1.05 34.33
CA GLU A 278 -37.44 -1.22 35.77
C GLU A 278 -38.51 -2.13 36.42
N GLY A 279 -39.59 -2.45 35.71
CA GLY A 279 -40.72 -3.24 36.24
C GLY A 279 -41.60 -2.49 37.23
N LYS A 280 -41.67 -1.16 37.09
CA LYS A 280 -42.52 -0.28 37.92
C LYS A 280 -43.91 -0.15 37.31
N GLU A 281 -44.87 0.28 38.11
CA GLU A 281 -46.23 0.54 37.61
C GLU A 281 -46.22 1.55 36.45
N ILE A 282 -46.97 1.23 35.40
CA ILE A 282 -47.11 2.05 34.20
C ILE A 282 -48.56 2.54 34.08
N PRO A 283 -48.80 3.81 33.75
CA PRO A 283 -50.15 4.33 33.62
C PRO A 283 -50.89 3.66 32.45
N PRO A 284 -52.24 3.60 32.48
CA PRO A 284 -53.03 3.01 31.40
C PRO A 284 -52.69 3.66 30.05
N MET A 285 -52.52 2.86 28.99
CA MET A 285 -52.09 3.36 27.67
C MET A 285 -53.03 4.44 27.12
N SER A 286 -54.33 4.34 27.41
CA SER A 286 -55.34 5.35 27.11
C SER A 286 -55.07 6.73 27.72
N SER A 287 -54.46 6.80 28.92
CA SER A 287 -54.11 8.06 29.59
C SER A 287 -52.90 8.79 28.98
N LEU A 288 -52.12 8.09 28.16
CA LEU A 288 -50.97 8.63 27.44
C LEU A 288 -51.33 9.15 26.03
N ILE A 289 -52.60 9.01 25.62
CA ILE A 289 -53.11 9.50 24.34
C ILE A 289 -53.28 11.02 24.40
N ASP A 290 -52.66 11.72 23.47
CA ASP A 290 -52.83 13.16 23.27
C ASP A 290 -53.26 13.40 21.81
N ARG A 291 -54.57 13.56 21.60
CA ARG A 291 -55.15 13.78 20.25
C ARG A 291 -54.60 15.03 19.55
N LYS A 292 -54.02 16.00 20.28
CA LYS A 292 -53.40 17.21 19.70
C LYS A 292 -52.00 16.93 19.14
N LYS A 293 -51.33 15.86 19.59
CA LYS A 293 -50.02 15.41 19.08
C LYS A 293 -50.24 14.27 18.08
N LYS A 294 -49.91 14.49 16.79
CA LYS A 294 -50.08 13.52 15.68
C LYS A 294 -49.46 12.13 15.89
N GLU A 295 -48.58 11.99 16.88
CA GLU A 295 -47.81 10.77 17.19
C GLU A 295 -48.21 10.14 18.53
N LEU A 296 -49.29 10.60 19.18
CA LEU A 296 -49.90 10.02 20.38
C LEU A 296 -51.43 9.91 20.27
N GLN A 297 -52.00 9.83 19.06
CA GLN A 297 -53.44 9.84 18.83
C GLN A 297 -54.12 8.49 19.09
N SER A 298 -53.35 7.40 19.21
CA SER A 298 -53.84 6.05 19.53
C SER A 298 -52.88 5.31 20.46
N GLU A 299 -53.38 4.28 21.15
CA GLU A 299 -52.53 3.41 21.98
C GLU A 299 -51.39 2.76 21.19
N GLN A 300 -51.62 2.45 19.91
CA GLN A 300 -50.59 1.86 19.04
C GLN A 300 -49.42 2.82 18.84
N GLN A 301 -49.69 4.11 18.62
CA GLN A 301 -48.63 5.12 18.51
C GLN A 301 -47.89 5.35 19.84
N VAL A 302 -48.60 5.28 20.97
CA VAL A 302 -47.99 5.32 22.32
C VAL A 302 -47.04 4.12 22.51
N LYS A 303 -47.50 2.89 22.19
CA LYS A 303 -46.70 1.66 22.25
C LYS A 303 -45.47 1.75 21.35
N GLU A 304 -45.62 2.18 20.11
CA GLU A 304 -44.50 2.42 19.17
C GLU A 304 -43.51 3.45 19.71
N GLY A 305 -43.98 4.55 20.31
CA GLY A 305 -43.12 5.54 20.96
C GLY A 305 -42.30 4.96 22.12
N ILE A 306 -42.92 4.13 22.97
CA ILE A 306 -42.24 3.41 24.06
C ILE A 306 -41.21 2.43 23.49
N VAL A 307 -41.60 1.62 22.50
CA VAL A 307 -40.75 0.66 21.80
C VAL A 307 -39.53 1.33 21.17
N HIS A 308 -39.70 2.49 20.52
CA HIS A 308 -38.59 3.25 19.95
C HIS A 308 -37.59 3.72 21.02
N ILE A 309 -38.05 4.15 22.20
CA ILE A 309 -37.18 4.60 23.29
C ILE A 309 -36.39 3.45 23.90
N ILE A 310 -37.05 2.33 24.19
CA ILE A 310 -36.40 1.16 24.78
C ILE A 310 -35.41 0.57 23.76
N ALA A 311 -35.79 0.48 22.48
CA ALA A 311 -34.89 -0.01 21.42
C ALA A 311 -33.64 0.88 21.22
N ASP A 312 -33.78 2.20 21.32
CA ASP A 312 -32.64 3.14 21.32
C ASP A 312 -31.72 2.89 22.52
N THR A 313 -32.30 2.65 23.70
CA THR A 313 -31.57 2.32 24.94
C THR A 313 -30.80 1.00 24.82
N ILE A 314 -31.44 -0.06 24.32
CA ILE A 314 -30.80 -1.36 24.03
C ILE A 314 -29.65 -1.18 23.05
N SER A 315 -29.86 -0.45 21.95
CA SER A 315 -28.85 -0.26 20.89
C SER A 315 -27.61 0.54 21.32
N LYS A 316 -27.70 1.29 22.43
CA LYS A 316 -26.63 2.12 22.99
C LYS A 316 -26.05 1.53 24.29
N ASN A 317 -26.54 0.39 24.75
CA ASN A 317 -26.03 -0.25 25.95
C ASN A 317 -24.73 -1.01 25.67
N LYS A 318 -23.64 -0.67 26.38
CA LYS A 318 -22.33 -1.30 26.20
C LYS A 318 -22.36 -2.82 26.41
N VAL A 319 -23.04 -3.29 27.47
CA VAL A 319 -23.14 -4.71 27.81
C VAL A 319 -23.88 -5.49 26.70
N THR A 320 -24.93 -4.89 26.12
CA THR A 320 -25.60 -5.45 24.93
C THR A 320 -24.68 -5.48 23.70
N PHE A 321 -23.89 -4.43 23.46
CA PHE A 321 -22.95 -4.36 22.34
C PHE A 321 -21.83 -5.41 22.44
N ASP A 322 -21.27 -5.61 23.63
CA ASP A 322 -20.23 -6.59 23.91
C ASP A 322 -20.75 -8.03 23.73
N GLU A 323 -21.99 -8.32 24.15
CA GLU A 323 -22.63 -9.62 23.88
C GLU A 323 -22.88 -9.84 22.38
N VAL A 324 -23.34 -8.83 21.63
CA VAL A 324 -23.51 -8.93 20.17
C VAL A 324 -22.21 -9.36 19.49
N ARG A 325 -21.06 -8.83 19.93
CA ARG A 325 -19.73 -9.22 19.43
C ARG A 325 -19.36 -10.66 19.80
N THR A 326 -19.75 -11.11 20.99
CA THR A 326 -19.54 -12.50 21.45
C THR A 326 -20.39 -13.48 20.63
N LEU A 327 -21.66 -13.16 20.40
CA LEU A 327 -22.57 -13.95 19.57
C LEU A 327 -22.12 -14.01 18.11
N GLU A 328 -21.71 -12.87 17.53
CA GLU A 328 -21.14 -12.79 16.18
C GLU A 328 -19.92 -13.73 16.01
N LYS A 329 -18.99 -13.71 16.96
CA LYS A 329 -17.82 -14.62 16.98
C LYS A 329 -18.20 -16.08 17.21
N ALA A 330 -19.28 -16.36 17.93
CA ALA A 330 -19.74 -17.73 18.17
C ALA A 330 -20.52 -18.32 16.98
N SER A 331 -21.15 -17.48 16.15
CA SER A 331 -22.08 -17.93 15.11
C SER A 331 -21.46 -18.17 13.73
N ILE A 332 -22.06 -19.10 12.99
CA ILE A 332 -21.77 -19.33 11.57
C ILE A 332 -22.61 -18.35 10.76
N ILE A 333 -21.98 -17.27 10.28
CA ILE A 333 -22.59 -16.29 9.38
C ILE A 333 -22.24 -16.68 7.94
N GLU A 334 -23.21 -16.62 7.04
CA GLU A 334 -23.05 -16.96 5.63
C GLU A 334 -23.10 -15.72 4.73
N ILE A 335 -22.38 -15.81 3.61
CA ILE A 335 -22.57 -14.94 2.45
C ILE A 335 -23.23 -15.75 1.33
N GLN A 336 -24.28 -15.20 0.75
CA GLN A 336 -25.03 -15.78 -0.35
C GLN A 336 -25.12 -14.76 -1.49
N THR A 337 -24.97 -15.21 -2.74
CA THR A 337 -25.07 -14.38 -3.94
C THR A 337 -26.14 -14.91 -4.87
N LEU A 338 -26.88 -14.00 -5.50
CA LEU A 338 -27.88 -14.31 -6.52
C LEU A 338 -27.54 -13.54 -7.80
N ARG A 339 -27.83 -14.11 -8.96
CA ARG A 339 -27.73 -13.38 -10.23
C ARG A 339 -28.75 -12.25 -10.23
N SER A 340 -28.29 -11.03 -10.52
CA SER A 340 -29.13 -9.86 -10.65
C SER A 340 -30.01 -9.98 -11.91
N LYS A 341 -31.25 -9.49 -11.83
CA LYS A 341 -32.13 -9.35 -13.01
C LYS A 341 -31.68 -8.14 -13.82
N LEU A 342 -30.72 -8.34 -14.73
CA LEU A 342 -30.34 -7.34 -15.72
C LEU A 342 -31.42 -7.23 -16.81
N ASN A 343 -31.69 -6.00 -17.28
CA ASN A 343 -32.53 -5.77 -18.45
C ASN A 343 -31.73 -6.11 -19.73
N ASP A 344 -32.35 -6.78 -20.71
CA ASP A 344 -31.73 -7.26 -21.96
C ASP A 344 -31.15 -6.14 -22.88
N LYS A 345 -30.04 -5.51 -22.50
CA LYS A 345 -29.46 -4.37 -23.23
C LYS A 345 -27.94 -4.35 -23.40
N SER A 346 -27.33 -5.47 -23.82
CA SER A 346 -26.30 -5.49 -24.88
C SER A 346 -25.72 -6.90 -25.11
N LYS A 347 -25.12 -7.15 -26.28
CA LYS A 347 -24.36 -8.40 -26.54
C LYS A 347 -22.96 -8.42 -25.90
N ASN A 348 -22.38 -7.26 -25.58
CA ASN A 348 -21.03 -7.17 -25.01
C ASN A 348 -21.00 -7.49 -23.51
N GLU A 349 -22.02 -7.09 -22.74
CA GLU A 349 -22.11 -7.41 -21.30
C GLU A 349 -22.15 -8.93 -21.03
N LYS A 350 -22.72 -9.73 -21.94
CA LYS A 350 -22.78 -11.20 -21.81
C LYS A 350 -21.40 -11.87 -21.72
N LYS A 351 -20.33 -11.29 -22.30
CA LYS A 351 -18.96 -11.83 -22.19
C LYS A 351 -18.31 -11.58 -20.83
N ASP A 352 -18.74 -10.55 -20.10
CA ASP A 352 -18.25 -10.28 -18.74
C ASP A 352 -19.03 -11.09 -17.70
N GLU A 353 -20.29 -11.43 -17.94
CA GLU A 353 -21.07 -12.32 -17.06
C GLU A 353 -20.47 -13.73 -16.93
N GLU A 354 -19.94 -14.33 -18.01
CA GLU A 354 -19.29 -15.66 -17.96
C GLU A 354 -18.12 -15.72 -16.94
N LYS A 355 -17.48 -14.59 -16.63
CA LYS A 355 -16.38 -14.53 -15.65
C LYS A 355 -16.84 -14.76 -14.22
N TYR A 356 -18.12 -14.53 -13.93
CA TYR A 356 -18.71 -14.62 -12.59
C TYR A 356 -19.68 -15.79 -12.43
N GLU A 357 -19.77 -16.68 -13.43
CA GLU A 357 -20.68 -17.83 -13.46
C GLU A 357 -20.58 -18.72 -12.19
N ILE A 358 -19.35 -18.95 -11.71
CA ILE A 358 -19.08 -19.71 -10.47
C ILE A 358 -19.61 -19.04 -9.18
N TYR A 359 -20.05 -17.79 -9.26
CA TYR A 359 -20.65 -17.02 -8.17
C TYR A 359 -22.16 -16.81 -8.35
N PHE A 360 -22.80 -17.42 -9.35
CA PHE A 360 -24.26 -17.48 -9.44
C PHE A 360 -24.80 -18.52 -8.45
N ASN A 361 -25.76 -18.10 -7.60
CA ASN A 361 -26.32 -18.93 -6.52
C ASN A 361 -25.27 -19.47 -5.53
N PHE A 362 -24.13 -18.78 -5.41
CA PHE A 362 -23.03 -19.20 -4.54
C PHE A 362 -23.36 -18.90 -3.07
N LYS A 363 -22.96 -19.84 -2.20
CA LYS A 363 -23.15 -19.77 -0.76
C LYS A 363 -21.86 -20.22 -0.08
N SER A 364 -21.39 -19.46 0.91
CA SER A 364 -20.21 -19.83 1.70
C SER A 364 -20.28 -19.30 3.13
N ASN A 365 -19.60 -19.97 4.05
CA ASN A 365 -19.39 -19.50 5.41
C ASN A 365 -18.32 -18.39 5.39
N THR A 366 -18.61 -17.28 6.06
CA THR A 366 -17.73 -16.09 6.12
C THR A 366 -16.34 -16.37 6.71
N ARG A 367 -16.15 -17.48 7.44
CA ARG A 367 -14.86 -17.91 7.99
C ARG A 367 -13.96 -18.66 6.98
N ILE A 368 -14.54 -19.22 5.91
CA ILE A 368 -13.81 -20.09 4.94
C ILE A 368 -13.74 -19.48 3.53
N ILE A 369 -14.54 -18.45 3.25
CA ILE A 369 -14.53 -17.77 1.94
C ILE A 369 -13.17 -17.11 1.69
N LYS A 370 -12.62 -17.32 0.49
CA LYS A 370 -11.25 -16.90 0.16
C LYS A 370 -11.21 -15.41 -0.23
N PRO A 371 -10.13 -14.66 0.09
CA PRO A 371 -9.94 -13.26 -0.30
C PRO A 371 -10.33 -12.91 -1.74
N HIS A 372 -9.84 -13.67 -2.72
CA HIS A 372 -10.13 -13.41 -4.14
C HIS A 372 -11.61 -13.59 -4.51
N GLN A 373 -12.35 -14.43 -3.78
CA GLN A 373 -13.79 -14.60 -3.97
C GLN A 373 -14.55 -13.37 -3.47
N ILE A 374 -14.14 -12.78 -2.34
CA ILE A 374 -14.72 -11.52 -1.84
C ILE A 374 -14.49 -10.38 -2.84
N LEU A 375 -13.27 -10.22 -3.38
CA LEU A 375 -13.00 -9.18 -4.39
C LEU A 375 -13.82 -9.40 -5.67
N ALA A 376 -13.92 -10.65 -6.16
CA ALA A 376 -14.75 -10.99 -7.32
C ALA A 376 -16.23 -10.67 -7.08
N ILE A 377 -16.77 -11.03 -5.91
CA ILE A 377 -18.16 -10.78 -5.52
C ILE A 377 -18.43 -9.28 -5.35
N ASN A 378 -17.54 -8.54 -4.69
CA ASN A 378 -17.65 -7.09 -4.51
C ASN A 378 -17.64 -6.36 -5.86
N ARG A 379 -16.75 -6.75 -6.78
CA ARG A 379 -16.68 -6.20 -8.13
C ARG A 379 -17.96 -6.51 -8.91
N ALA A 380 -18.42 -7.75 -8.92
CA ALA A 380 -19.66 -8.14 -9.61
C ALA A 380 -20.92 -7.48 -9.02
N GLU A 381 -20.96 -7.21 -7.71
CA GLU A 381 -22.00 -6.40 -7.06
C GLU A 381 -21.96 -4.95 -7.52
N SER A 382 -20.76 -4.33 -7.58
CA SER A 382 -20.59 -2.96 -8.08
C SER A 382 -21.02 -2.81 -9.55
N GLN A 383 -20.78 -3.86 -10.36
CA GLN A 383 -21.21 -3.99 -11.75
C GLN A 383 -22.70 -4.39 -11.89
N LYS A 384 -23.42 -4.60 -10.77
CA LYS A 384 -24.83 -5.02 -10.71
C LYS A 384 -25.14 -6.37 -11.36
N ILE A 385 -24.13 -7.24 -11.49
CA ILE A 385 -24.25 -8.62 -12.00
C ILE A 385 -24.71 -9.56 -10.88
N LEU A 386 -24.23 -9.34 -9.65
CA LEU A 386 -24.65 -10.08 -8.45
C LEU A 386 -25.43 -9.18 -7.48
N ALA A 387 -26.35 -9.79 -6.74
CA ALA A 387 -26.88 -9.26 -5.49
C ALA A 387 -26.33 -10.07 -4.31
N VAL A 388 -25.75 -9.41 -3.30
CA VAL A 388 -25.10 -10.07 -2.16
C VAL A 388 -25.96 -9.97 -0.91
N LYS A 389 -26.08 -11.07 -0.16
CA LYS A 389 -26.82 -11.16 1.09
C LYS A 389 -25.96 -11.80 2.18
N ILE A 390 -25.80 -11.11 3.30
CA ILE A 390 -25.31 -11.72 4.54
C ILE A 390 -26.50 -12.35 5.27
N VAL A 391 -26.37 -13.63 5.59
CA VAL A 391 -27.37 -14.42 6.33
C VAL A 391 -26.84 -14.70 7.73
N ILE A 392 -27.57 -14.17 8.70
CA ILE A 392 -27.33 -14.36 10.13
C ILE A 392 -28.26 -15.47 10.60
N PRO A 393 -27.78 -16.50 11.32
CA PRO A 393 -28.60 -17.64 11.73
C PRO A 393 -29.60 -17.24 12.82
N ASP A 394 -30.78 -17.87 12.82
CA ASP A 394 -31.84 -17.59 13.80
C ASP A 394 -31.38 -17.91 15.25
N SER A 395 -30.46 -18.87 15.43
CA SER A 395 -29.85 -19.13 16.73
C SER A 395 -29.06 -17.95 17.32
N LEU A 396 -28.51 -17.04 16.49
CA LEU A 396 -27.94 -15.77 16.98
C LEU A 396 -29.05 -14.84 17.44
N VAL A 397 -30.14 -14.75 16.65
CA VAL A 397 -31.30 -13.91 16.93
C VAL A 397 -31.91 -14.29 18.28
N ASP A 398 -32.17 -15.58 18.50
CA ASP A 398 -32.83 -16.07 19.72
C ASP A 398 -31.92 -15.94 20.94
N ARG A 399 -30.61 -16.21 20.81
CA ARG A 399 -29.66 -15.95 21.89
C ARG A 399 -29.61 -14.47 22.27
N PHE A 400 -29.57 -13.56 21.28
CA PHE A 400 -29.63 -12.11 21.54
C PHE A 400 -30.92 -11.70 22.25
N LYS A 401 -32.08 -12.22 21.80
CA LYS A 401 -33.38 -11.94 22.43
C LYS A 401 -33.44 -12.43 23.87
N ASN A 402 -33.04 -13.68 24.10
CA ASN A 402 -33.03 -14.31 25.43
C ASN A 402 -32.05 -13.60 26.38
N TYR A 403 -30.89 -13.18 25.88
CA TYR A 403 -29.95 -12.36 26.63
C TYR A 403 -30.58 -11.04 27.09
N CYS A 404 -31.21 -10.29 26.17
CA CYS A 404 -31.86 -9.03 26.49
C CYS A 404 -33.01 -9.20 27.50
N LEU A 405 -33.84 -10.24 27.35
CA LEU A 405 -34.92 -10.54 28.31
C LEU A 405 -34.38 -10.90 29.69
N ASN A 406 -33.25 -11.62 29.77
CA ASN A 406 -32.59 -11.93 31.04
C ASN A 406 -31.90 -10.71 31.68
N PHE A 407 -31.36 -9.80 30.85
CA PHE A 407 -30.80 -8.53 31.31
C PHE A 407 -31.89 -7.63 31.92
N PHE A 408 -33.05 -7.52 31.25
CA PHE A 408 -34.23 -6.79 31.74
C PHE A 408 -35.22 -7.67 32.53
N LYS A 409 -34.72 -8.70 33.25
CA LYS A 409 -35.56 -9.71 33.93
C LYS A 409 -36.60 -9.15 34.91
N ILE A 410 -36.38 -7.97 35.47
CA ILE A 410 -37.28 -7.33 36.44
C ILE A 410 -38.52 -6.84 35.68
N GLY A 411 -38.35 -5.95 34.70
CA GLY A 411 -39.43 -5.53 33.79
C GLY A 411 -40.10 -6.72 33.09
N ALA A 412 -39.33 -7.68 32.58
CA ALA A 412 -39.87 -8.84 31.86
C ALA A 412 -40.78 -9.75 32.71
N ARG A 413 -40.70 -9.68 34.05
CA ARG A 413 -41.53 -10.45 34.99
C ARG A 413 -42.61 -9.62 35.69
N ALA A 414 -42.63 -8.29 35.50
CA ALA A 414 -43.55 -7.40 36.22
C ALA A 414 -45.01 -7.53 35.76
N SER A 415 -45.29 -7.54 34.46
CA SER A 415 -46.62 -7.87 33.93
C SER A 415 -46.58 -8.32 32.47
N SER A 416 -47.72 -8.83 31.96
CA SER A 416 -47.88 -9.21 30.56
C SER A 416 -47.64 -8.04 29.59
N LEU A 417 -48.08 -6.84 29.96
CA LEU A 417 -47.87 -5.62 29.17
C LEU A 417 -46.38 -5.23 29.13
N HIS A 418 -45.66 -5.32 30.24
CA HIS A 418 -44.22 -5.12 30.29
C HIS A 418 -43.48 -6.12 29.39
N LEU A 419 -43.78 -7.41 29.51
CA LEU A 419 -43.16 -8.46 28.71
C LEU A 419 -43.40 -8.26 27.21
N THR A 420 -44.60 -7.81 26.83
CA THR A 420 -44.95 -7.52 25.44
C THR A 420 -44.15 -6.33 24.90
N LEU A 421 -44.17 -5.20 25.61
CA LEU A 421 -43.42 -4.00 25.25
C LEU A 421 -41.91 -4.27 25.16
N LEU A 422 -41.35 -5.06 26.08
CA LEU A 422 -39.93 -5.45 26.05
C LEU A 422 -39.61 -6.37 24.87
N LYS A 423 -40.43 -7.38 24.58
CA LYS A 423 -40.25 -8.25 23.40
C LYS A 423 -40.28 -7.43 22.10
N ASP A 424 -41.27 -6.55 21.93
CA ASP A 424 -41.39 -5.69 20.76
C ASP A 424 -40.20 -4.72 20.63
N SER A 425 -39.72 -4.18 21.76
CA SER A 425 -38.52 -3.33 21.82
C SER A 425 -37.25 -4.05 21.41
N ILE A 426 -37.05 -5.28 21.88
CA ILE A 426 -35.90 -6.12 21.55
C ILE A 426 -35.95 -6.53 20.08
N ASP A 427 -37.12 -6.93 19.56
CA ASP A 427 -37.34 -7.25 18.15
C ASP A 427 -37.07 -6.05 17.25
N TYR A 428 -37.54 -4.85 17.63
CA TYR A 428 -37.28 -3.62 16.91
C TYR A 428 -35.78 -3.27 16.94
N ALA A 429 -35.15 -3.31 18.12
CA ALA A 429 -33.73 -3.02 18.30
C ALA A 429 -32.88 -3.95 17.42
N TYR A 430 -33.20 -5.24 17.41
CA TYR A 430 -32.52 -6.21 16.57
C TYR A 430 -32.71 -5.89 15.08
N LYS A 431 -33.95 -5.74 14.62
CA LYS A 431 -34.28 -5.55 13.20
C LYS A 431 -33.75 -4.23 12.62
N LYS A 432 -33.70 -3.15 13.42
CA LYS A 432 -33.37 -1.80 12.95
C LYS A 432 -31.95 -1.33 13.27
N PHE A 433 -31.31 -1.84 14.32
CA PHE A 433 -29.98 -1.39 14.74
C PHE A 433 -28.94 -2.51 14.73
N ILE A 434 -29.19 -3.62 15.44
CA ILE A 434 -28.18 -4.67 15.64
C ILE A 434 -27.93 -5.47 14.35
N ARG A 435 -28.99 -5.93 13.66
CA ARG A 435 -28.85 -6.71 12.42
C ARG A 435 -28.13 -5.92 11.31
N PRO A 436 -28.46 -4.63 11.03
CA PRO A 436 -27.68 -3.83 10.09
C PRO A 436 -26.22 -3.59 10.52
N LEU A 437 -25.96 -3.45 11.83
CA LEU A 437 -24.61 -3.30 12.37
C LEU A 437 -23.75 -4.54 12.11
N ILE A 438 -24.24 -5.74 12.44
CA ILE A 438 -23.55 -7.02 12.17
C ILE A 438 -23.28 -7.17 10.67
N ILE A 439 -24.29 -6.95 9.81
CA ILE A 439 -24.12 -7.07 8.35
C ILE A 439 -23.04 -6.11 7.83
N ARG A 440 -23.01 -4.86 8.31
CA ARG A 440 -21.99 -3.89 7.92
C ARG A 440 -20.61 -4.32 8.38
N ARG A 441 -20.46 -4.71 9.66
CA ARG A 441 -19.17 -5.16 10.22
C ARG A 441 -18.62 -6.36 9.45
N VAL A 442 -19.44 -7.41 9.25
CA VAL A 442 -19.06 -8.60 8.48
C VAL A 442 -18.65 -8.23 7.04
N ARG A 443 -19.39 -7.35 6.35
CA ARG A 443 -19.00 -6.91 4.99
C ARG A 443 -17.69 -6.11 4.99
N SER A 444 -17.48 -5.22 5.96
CA SER A 444 -16.22 -4.48 6.12
C SER A 444 -15.05 -5.41 6.41
N GLU A 445 -15.13 -6.25 7.45
CA GLU A 445 -14.06 -7.18 7.82
C GLU A 445 -13.66 -8.13 6.68
N LEU A 446 -14.63 -8.67 5.94
CA LEU A 446 -14.36 -9.52 4.78
C LEU A 446 -13.65 -8.75 3.66
N THR A 447 -14.04 -7.49 3.45
CA THR A 447 -13.46 -6.63 2.41
C THR A 447 -12.04 -6.22 2.79
N GLU A 448 -11.82 -5.73 4.02
CA GLU A 448 -10.50 -5.36 4.54
C GLU A 448 -9.52 -6.54 4.50
N LYS A 449 -9.94 -7.73 4.97
CA LYS A 449 -9.11 -8.96 4.90
C LYS A 449 -8.81 -9.36 3.46
N ALA A 450 -9.73 -9.12 2.52
CA ALA A 450 -9.54 -9.43 1.12
C ALA A 450 -8.60 -8.44 0.41
N GLU A 451 -8.71 -7.15 0.74
CA GLU A 451 -7.83 -6.08 0.29
C GLU A 451 -6.41 -6.27 0.81
N GLU A 452 -6.23 -6.48 2.13
CA GLU A 452 -4.93 -6.73 2.78
C GLU A 452 -4.23 -7.96 2.15
N ALA A 453 -4.95 -9.08 2.04
CA ALA A 453 -4.42 -10.29 1.44
C ALA A 453 -4.04 -10.11 -0.04
N SER A 454 -4.75 -9.26 -0.79
CA SER A 454 -4.45 -8.96 -2.18
C SER A 454 -3.24 -8.03 -2.31
N ILE A 455 -3.21 -6.92 -1.55
CA ILE A 455 -2.08 -5.98 -1.50
C ILE A 455 -0.78 -6.73 -1.16
N LYS A 456 -0.82 -7.70 -0.25
CA LYS A 456 0.32 -8.56 0.06
C LYS A 456 0.82 -9.40 -1.14
N VAL A 457 -0.08 -9.91 -2.00
CA VAL A 457 0.30 -10.60 -3.24
C VAL A 457 0.97 -9.62 -4.21
N PHE A 458 0.38 -8.45 -4.44
CA PHE A 458 1.01 -7.43 -5.29
C PHE A 458 2.39 -7.03 -4.76
N ALA A 459 2.54 -6.84 -3.45
CA ALA A 459 3.80 -6.52 -2.80
C ALA A 459 4.87 -7.60 -3.08
N ILE A 460 4.55 -8.88 -2.85
CA ILE A 460 5.44 -10.01 -3.14
C ILE A 460 5.80 -10.05 -4.64
N ASN A 461 4.81 -9.89 -5.51
CA ASN A 461 5.02 -10.01 -6.95
C ASN A 461 5.84 -8.84 -7.53
N VAL A 462 5.62 -7.60 -7.07
CA VAL A 462 6.48 -6.45 -7.41
C VAL A 462 7.91 -6.71 -6.94
N LYS A 463 8.09 -7.21 -5.69
CA LYS A 463 9.43 -7.53 -5.15
C LYS A 463 10.15 -8.55 -6.01
N GLN A 464 9.48 -9.64 -6.40
CA GLN A 464 10.05 -10.69 -7.25
C GLN A 464 10.40 -10.15 -8.64
N LEU A 465 9.51 -9.38 -9.28
CA LEU A 465 9.74 -8.76 -10.60
C LEU A 465 10.96 -7.83 -10.60
N LEU A 466 11.14 -7.01 -9.56
CA LEU A 466 12.28 -6.11 -9.39
C LEU A 466 13.60 -6.85 -9.11
N LEU A 467 13.53 -8.07 -8.58
CA LEU A 467 14.68 -8.91 -8.22
C LEU A 467 15.03 -9.97 -9.28
N ILE A 468 14.42 -9.91 -10.47
CA ILE A 468 14.83 -10.75 -11.61
C ILE A 468 16.32 -10.50 -11.95
N PRO A 469 17.11 -11.54 -12.31
CA PRO A 469 18.52 -11.39 -12.67
C PRO A 469 18.73 -10.47 -13.88
N PRO A 470 19.65 -9.50 -13.81
CA PRO A 470 20.02 -8.64 -14.94
C PRO A 470 20.92 -9.38 -15.96
N VAL A 471 20.72 -9.14 -17.26
CA VAL A 471 21.61 -9.63 -18.34
C VAL A 471 22.54 -8.49 -18.79
N ARG A 472 23.59 -8.23 -18.00
CA ARG A 472 24.54 -7.13 -18.24
C ARG A 472 25.54 -7.44 -19.37
N GLY A 473 26.12 -6.39 -19.94
CA GLY A 473 27.24 -6.53 -20.89
C GLY A 473 26.84 -7.06 -22.28
N LYS A 474 25.56 -6.93 -22.65
CA LYS A 474 25.03 -7.38 -23.94
C LYS A 474 24.32 -6.22 -24.65
N ILE A 475 24.58 -6.09 -25.94
CA ILE A 475 23.74 -5.31 -26.86
C ILE A 475 22.41 -6.06 -27.00
N VAL A 476 21.30 -5.34 -26.87
CA VAL A 476 19.95 -5.92 -26.89
C VAL A 476 19.10 -5.18 -27.92
N LEU A 477 18.38 -5.95 -28.74
CA LEU A 477 17.40 -5.43 -29.69
C LEU A 477 15.99 -5.66 -29.11
N GLY A 478 15.36 -4.57 -28.65
CA GLY A 478 13.99 -4.57 -28.15
C GLY A 478 12.97 -4.47 -29.28
N ILE A 479 11.87 -5.20 -29.13
CA ILE A 479 10.72 -5.21 -30.04
C ILE A 479 9.44 -4.99 -29.23
N ASP A 480 8.80 -3.84 -29.46
CA ASP A 480 7.43 -3.55 -29.04
C ASP A 480 6.48 -4.00 -30.17
N PRO A 481 5.74 -5.12 -30.01
CA PRO A 481 4.98 -5.71 -31.10
C PRO A 481 3.73 -4.89 -31.47
N GLY A 482 3.25 -5.05 -32.71
CA GLY A 482 2.00 -4.41 -33.12
C GLY A 482 1.60 -4.69 -34.57
N PHE A 483 0.28 -4.65 -34.82
CA PHE A 483 -0.32 -4.85 -36.14
C PHE A 483 -0.29 -3.56 -36.99
N SER A 484 -1.33 -2.72 -36.89
CA SER A 484 -1.56 -1.56 -37.77
C SER A 484 -0.42 -0.53 -37.72
N HIS A 485 0.08 -0.25 -36.52
CA HIS A 485 1.19 0.69 -36.25
C HIS A 485 2.58 0.04 -36.37
N GLY A 486 2.67 -1.23 -36.78
CA GLY A 486 3.91 -1.99 -36.87
C GLY A 486 4.53 -2.33 -35.51
N CYS A 487 5.60 -3.12 -35.60
CA CYS A 487 6.46 -3.45 -34.47
C CYS A 487 7.60 -2.44 -34.41
N LYS A 488 7.86 -1.84 -33.24
CA LYS A 488 8.90 -0.83 -33.04
C LYS A 488 10.15 -1.52 -32.52
N LEU A 489 11.31 -1.13 -33.05
CA LEU A 489 12.60 -1.68 -32.71
C LEU A 489 13.47 -0.62 -32.04
N ALA A 490 14.24 -1.04 -31.05
CA ALA A 490 15.32 -0.25 -30.47
C ALA A 490 16.52 -1.13 -30.14
N VAL A 491 17.68 -0.82 -30.70
CA VAL A 491 18.96 -1.44 -30.31
C VAL A 491 19.58 -0.58 -29.21
N VAL A 492 19.92 -1.20 -28.09
CA VAL A 492 20.61 -0.56 -26.97
C VAL A 492 22.00 -1.18 -26.74
N SER A 493 22.98 -0.34 -26.42
CA SER A 493 24.35 -0.75 -26.11
C SER A 493 24.42 -1.55 -24.81
N GLU A 494 25.58 -2.13 -24.50
CA GLU A 494 25.85 -2.88 -23.27
C GLU A 494 25.60 -2.08 -21.98
N GLN A 495 25.61 -0.75 -22.06
CA GLN A 495 25.34 0.20 -20.98
C GLN A 495 23.92 0.80 -21.05
N GLY A 496 23.09 0.34 -22.00
CA GLY A 496 21.72 0.79 -22.19
C GLY A 496 21.56 2.11 -22.96
N SER A 497 22.59 2.59 -23.66
CA SER A 497 22.48 3.76 -24.54
C SER A 497 21.77 3.37 -25.84
N VAL A 498 20.89 4.22 -26.36
CA VAL A 498 20.17 3.94 -27.62
C VAL A 498 21.14 4.08 -28.80
N LEU A 499 21.27 3.03 -29.61
CA LEU A 499 22.15 3.00 -30.79
C LEU A 499 21.37 3.29 -32.07
N GLU A 500 20.26 2.59 -32.29
CA GLU A 500 19.42 2.77 -33.48
C GLU A 500 17.98 2.31 -33.21
N THR A 501 17.03 2.89 -33.95
CA THR A 501 15.60 2.62 -33.79
C THR A 501 14.93 2.50 -35.16
N ALA A 502 13.96 1.60 -35.30
CA ALA A 502 13.25 1.37 -36.55
C ALA A 502 11.79 0.96 -36.31
N ILE A 503 10.99 0.92 -37.38
CA ILE A 503 9.62 0.36 -37.36
C ILE A 503 9.50 -0.61 -38.53
N ILE A 504 9.01 -1.82 -38.24
CA ILE A 504 8.78 -2.89 -39.22
C ILE A 504 7.31 -3.29 -39.23
N TYR A 505 6.88 -3.94 -40.32
CA TYR A 505 5.50 -4.39 -40.51
C TYR A 505 5.46 -5.87 -40.94
N PRO A 506 5.96 -6.81 -40.10
CA PRO A 506 6.07 -8.23 -40.44
C PRO A 506 4.71 -8.88 -40.73
N HIS A 507 3.63 -8.29 -40.20
CA HIS A 507 2.25 -8.79 -40.33
C HIS A 507 1.51 -8.25 -41.58
N LYS A 508 2.17 -7.45 -42.43
CA LYS A 508 1.63 -7.00 -43.73
C LYS A 508 2.01 -7.99 -44.84
N LYS A 509 1.20 -8.05 -45.90
CA LYS A 509 1.39 -8.96 -47.04
C LYS A 509 2.78 -8.75 -47.71
N THR A 510 3.37 -9.86 -48.17
CA THR A 510 4.63 -9.99 -48.95
C THR A 510 5.65 -8.86 -48.80
N GLU A 511 5.57 -7.78 -49.57
CA GLU A 511 6.53 -6.66 -49.57
C GLU A 511 6.82 -6.10 -48.17
N GLY A 512 5.78 -6.02 -47.32
CA GLY A 512 5.92 -5.54 -45.94
C GLY A 512 6.73 -6.49 -45.05
N SER A 513 6.61 -7.80 -45.29
CA SER A 513 7.34 -8.83 -44.55
C SER A 513 8.80 -8.89 -45.00
N GLU A 514 9.08 -8.96 -46.30
CA GLU A 514 10.45 -9.02 -46.84
C GLU A 514 11.30 -7.81 -46.40
N ARG A 515 10.73 -6.60 -46.47
CA ARG A 515 11.39 -5.39 -45.97
C ARG A 515 11.64 -5.45 -44.45
N SER A 516 10.75 -6.08 -43.69
CA SER A 516 10.90 -6.27 -42.25
C SER A 516 12.04 -7.24 -41.92
N ILE A 517 12.18 -8.32 -42.68
CA ILE A 517 13.29 -9.29 -42.57
C ILE A 517 14.62 -8.59 -42.83
N LYS A 518 14.72 -7.80 -43.91
CA LYS A 518 15.95 -7.07 -44.24
C LYS A 518 16.35 -6.09 -43.14
N ILE A 519 15.43 -5.24 -42.67
CA ILE A 519 15.71 -4.27 -41.61
C ILE A 519 16.18 -4.98 -40.32
N LEU A 520 15.52 -6.08 -39.93
CA LEU A 520 15.86 -6.80 -38.71
C LEU A 520 17.25 -7.48 -38.80
N THR A 521 17.54 -8.15 -39.92
CA THR A 521 18.82 -8.82 -40.15
C THR A 521 19.98 -7.83 -40.31
N ASP A 522 19.76 -6.68 -40.96
CA ASP A 522 20.75 -5.61 -41.07
C ASP A 522 21.07 -4.98 -39.69
N LEU A 523 20.08 -4.76 -38.82
CA LEU A 523 20.30 -4.27 -37.45
C LEU A 523 21.08 -5.28 -36.59
N VAL A 524 20.71 -6.58 -36.64
CA VAL A 524 21.43 -7.64 -35.93
C VAL A 524 22.89 -7.69 -36.39
N ARG A 525 23.14 -7.68 -37.71
CA ARG A 525 24.50 -7.72 -38.29
C ARG A 525 25.32 -6.49 -37.95
N LYS A 526 24.73 -5.30 -38.00
CA LYS A 526 25.41 -4.02 -37.74
C LYS A 526 25.90 -3.88 -36.30
N TYR A 527 25.16 -4.43 -35.33
CA TYR A 527 25.44 -4.27 -33.91
C TYR A 527 25.81 -5.57 -33.18
N ASN A 528 25.95 -6.70 -33.88
CA ASN A 528 26.20 -8.02 -33.26
C ASN A 528 25.19 -8.35 -32.13
N SER A 529 23.91 -8.01 -32.35
CA SER A 529 22.88 -8.11 -31.32
C SER A 529 22.31 -9.53 -31.23
N THR A 530 22.99 -10.42 -30.51
CA THR A 530 22.58 -11.83 -30.34
C THR A 530 21.37 -12.05 -29.42
N VAL A 531 20.88 -10.98 -28.76
CA VAL A 531 19.75 -11.03 -27.80
C VAL A 531 18.61 -10.14 -28.27
N ILE A 532 17.43 -10.74 -28.46
CA ILE A 532 16.19 -10.05 -28.81
C ILE A 532 15.22 -10.05 -27.61
N ALA A 533 14.71 -8.87 -27.26
CA ALA A 533 13.73 -8.65 -26.21
C ALA A 533 12.36 -8.39 -26.84
N LEU A 534 11.43 -9.35 -26.81
CA LEU A 534 10.08 -9.20 -27.37
C LEU A 534 9.07 -8.91 -26.26
N GLY A 535 8.33 -7.80 -26.36
CA GLY A 535 7.22 -7.47 -25.46
C GLY A 535 6.08 -8.49 -25.54
N ASN A 536 5.43 -8.77 -24.40
CA ASN A 536 4.32 -9.73 -24.27
C ASN A 536 2.94 -9.19 -24.70
N GLY A 537 2.90 -8.07 -25.44
CA GLY A 537 1.70 -7.33 -25.80
C GLY A 537 0.92 -7.80 -27.03
N THR A 538 0.21 -6.83 -27.60
CA THR A 538 -0.59 -7.02 -28.82
C THR A 538 0.31 -7.42 -29.98
N ALA A 539 -0.06 -8.44 -30.75
CA ALA A 539 0.76 -9.05 -31.80
C ALA A 539 2.05 -9.74 -31.32
N CYS A 540 2.27 -9.95 -30.01
CA CYS A 540 3.43 -10.69 -29.49
C CYS A 540 3.53 -12.06 -30.14
N ARG A 541 2.44 -12.83 -30.19
CA ARG A 541 2.47 -14.24 -30.62
C ARG A 541 2.73 -14.40 -32.12
N GLU A 542 2.24 -13.47 -32.93
CA GLU A 542 2.50 -13.39 -34.37
C GLU A 542 3.95 -12.94 -34.63
N THR A 543 4.47 -12.02 -33.82
CA THR A 543 5.87 -11.57 -33.89
C THR A 543 6.83 -12.67 -33.41
N GLU A 544 6.46 -13.47 -32.42
CA GLU A 544 7.19 -14.64 -31.95
C GLU A 544 7.29 -15.73 -33.02
N VAL A 545 6.22 -15.94 -33.81
CA VAL A 545 6.26 -16.82 -35.01
C VAL A 545 7.22 -16.28 -36.06
N PHE A 546 7.14 -14.98 -36.38
CA PHE A 546 8.03 -14.33 -37.34
C PHE A 546 9.50 -14.49 -36.94
N LEU A 547 9.87 -14.19 -35.69
CA LEU A 547 11.22 -14.39 -35.17
C LEU A 547 11.65 -15.86 -35.18
N SER A 548 10.80 -16.76 -34.70
CA SER A 548 11.12 -18.20 -34.65
C SER A 548 11.35 -18.80 -36.03
N ASN A 549 10.63 -18.33 -37.05
CA ASN A 549 10.83 -18.78 -38.43
C ASN A 549 12.17 -18.27 -38.99
N LEU A 550 12.56 -17.02 -38.71
CA LEU A 550 13.84 -16.46 -39.15
C LEU A 550 15.06 -17.12 -38.48
N ILE A 551 14.94 -17.47 -37.20
CA ILE A 551 15.97 -18.23 -36.48
C ILE A 551 16.11 -19.63 -37.08
N LYS A 552 14.98 -20.34 -37.30
CA LYS A 552 14.97 -21.67 -37.92
C LYS A 552 15.45 -21.69 -39.38
N SER A 553 15.31 -20.57 -40.11
CA SER A 553 15.75 -20.45 -41.50
C SER A 553 17.17 -19.86 -41.62
N ASN A 554 17.94 -19.80 -40.52
CA ASN A 554 19.30 -19.27 -40.48
C ASN A 554 19.43 -17.84 -41.06
N ALA A 555 18.38 -17.02 -40.97
CA ALA A 555 18.39 -15.66 -41.54
C ALA A 555 19.38 -14.71 -40.85
N PHE A 556 19.91 -15.11 -39.70
CA PHE A 556 20.85 -14.35 -38.88
C PHE A 556 22.30 -14.84 -38.97
N ASP A 557 22.64 -15.82 -39.82
CA ASP A 557 24.01 -16.36 -39.90
C ASP A 557 25.05 -15.24 -40.16
N PRO A 558 26.23 -15.29 -39.49
CA PRO A 558 26.72 -16.34 -38.58
C PRO A 558 26.36 -16.12 -37.09
N PHE A 559 25.37 -15.27 -36.77
CA PHE A 559 25.04 -14.91 -35.39
C PHE A 559 24.03 -15.88 -34.76
N ASP A 560 24.40 -16.47 -33.62
CA ASP A 560 23.49 -17.25 -32.77
C ASP A 560 22.49 -16.32 -32.05
N VAL A 561 21.37 -16.04 -32.71
CA VAL A 561 20.32 -15.12 -32.21
C VAL A 561 19.28 -15.89 -31.42
N SER A 562 19.06 -15.44 -30.18
CA SER A 562 17.98 -15.93 -29.33
C SER A 562 17.05 -14.79 -28.91
N TYR A 563 15.79 -15.12 -28.62
CA TYR A 563 14.83 -14.15 -28.09
C TYR A 563 14.29 -14.58 -26.72
N THR A 564 13.76 -13.61 -25.96
CA THR A 564 12.97 -13.90 -24.76
C THR A 564 11.76 -12.96 -24.66
N ILE A 565 10.70 -13.46 -24.02
CA ILE A 565 9.44 -12.73 -23.85
C ILE A 565 9.47 -11.93 -22.55
N VAL A 566 9.57 -10.62 -22.69
CA VAL A 566 9.65 -9.61 -21.63
C VAL A 566 8.25 -9.10 -21.29
N ASP A 567 8.01 -8.84 -20.00
CA ASP A 567 6.79 -8.15 -19.60
C ASP A 567 6.88 -6.66 -19.97
N GLU A 568 5.97 -6.20 -20.83
CA GLU A 568 5.88 -4.80 -21.26
C GLU A 568 5.00 -3.96 -20.33
N ALA A 569 4.38 -4.54 -19.29
CA ALA A 569 3.48 -3.84 -18.39
C ALA A 569 4.06 -2.50 -17.91
N GLY A 570 3.33 -1.41 -18.18
CA GLY A 570 3.75 -0.05 -17.84
C GLY A 570 4.80 0.60 -18.78
N ALA A 571 5.26 -0.05 -19.86
CA ALA A 571 6.18 0.56 -20.83
C ALA A 571 5.54 1.73 -21.59
N SER A 572 4.25 1.62 -21.95
CA SER A 572 3.47 2.72 -22.53
C SER A 572 3.20 3.86 -21.54
N VAL A 573 3.02 3.55 -20.25
CA VAL A 573 2.94 4.55 -19.18
C VAL A 573 4.27 5.27 -19.01
N TYR A 574 5.38 4.53 -19.07
CA TYR A 574 6.73 5.08 -19.05
C TYR A 574 6.95 6.04 -20.21
N SER A 575 6.72 5.61 -21.45
CA SER A 575 7.05 6.42 -22.64
C SER A 575 6.31 7.76 -22.74
N CYS A 576 5.14 7.87 -22.08
CA CYS A 576 4.37 9.11 -22.00
C CYS A 576 4.73 10.02 -20.80
N SER A 577 5.55 9.51 -19.87
CA SER A 577 5.90 10.16 -18.59
C SER A 577 6.79 11.40 -18.73
N SER A 578 6.86 12.19 -17.66
CA SER A 578 7.85 13.26 -17.50
C SER A 578 9.29 12.74 -17.54
N GLU A 579 9.55 11.61 -16.89
CA GLU A 579 10.85 10.96 -16.84
C GLU A 579 11.35 10.54 -18.22
N ALA A 580 10.50 9.92 -19.04
CA ALA A 580 10.84 9.58 -20.42
C ALA A 580 11.10 10.80 -21.30
N LYS A 581 10.33 11.89 -21.12
CA LYS A 581 10.55 13.16 -21.86
C LYS A 581 11.86 13.84 -21.48
N LEU A 582 12.34 13.67 -20.25
CA LEU A 582 13.65 14.15 -19.82
C LEU A 582 14.80 13.29 -20.37
N GLU A 583 14.60 11.97 -20.48
CA GLU A 583 15.62 11.06 -21.07
C GLU A 583 15.65 11.14 -22.61
N PHE A 584 14.50 11.34 -23.26
CA PHE A 584 14.30 11.18 -24.70
C PHE A 584 13.44 12.29 -25.32
N ALA A 585 13.83 13.55 -25.12
CA ALA A 585 13.03 14.73 -25.51
C ALA A 585 12.57 14.77 -26.99
N ASN A 586 13.28 14.10 -27.91
CA ASN A 586 13.04 14.14 -29.35
C ASN A 586 12.61 12.79 -29.95
N LEU A 587 12.29 11.76 -29.15
CA LEU A 587 11.84 10.47 -29.65
C LEU A 587 10.32 10.29 -29.54
N ASP A 588 9.75 9.53 -30.48
CA ASP A 588 8.35 9.12 -30.45
C ASP A 588 8.10 8.17 -29.24
N PRO A 589 7.03 8.38 -28.44
CA PRO A 589 6.69 7.50 -27.31
C PRO A 589 6.62 6.00 -27.66
N ASN A 590 6.18 5.65 -28.88
CA ASN A 590 6.11 4.25 -29.32
C ASN A 590 7.52 3.63 -29.47
N ILE A 591 8.53 4.41 -29.82
CA ILE A 591 9.93 3.96 -29.87
C ILE A 591 10.50 3.82 -28.44
N ILE A 592 10.13 4.73 -27.52
CA ILE A 592 10.55 4.68 -26.11
C ILE A 592 10.04 3.40 -25.41
N SER A 593 8.86 2.89 -25.79
CA SER A 593 8.37 1.57 -25.33
C SER A 593 9.34 0.44 -25.66
N ALA A 594 9.83 0.36 -26.91
CA ALA A 594 10.80 -0.64 -27.34
C ALA A 594 12.17 -0.50 -26.62
N ILE A 595 12.61 0.75 -26.37
CA ILE A 595 13.82 1.03 -25.56
C ILE A 595 13.65 0.48 -24.13
N SER A 596 12.47 0.67 -23.52
CA SER A 596 12.18 0.14 -22.18
C SER A 596 12.17 -1.39 -22.16
N ILE A 597 11.57 -2.04 -23.17
CA ILE A 597 11.58 -3.51 -23.31
C ILE A 597 13.01 -4.06 -23.38
N ALA A 598 13.90 -3.44 -24.15
CA ALA A 598 15.31 -3.86 -24.23
C ALA A 598 16.04 -3.73 -22.87
N ARG A 599 15.89 -2.57 -22.22
CA ARG A 599 16.56 -2.27 -20.95
C ARG A 599 16.04 -3.08 -19.76
N ARG A 600 14.77 -3.50 -19.78
CA ARG A 600 14.19 -4.41 -18.78
C ARG A 600 14.94 -5.74 -18.68
N ILE A 601 15.55 -6.23 -19.77
CA ILE A 601 16.43 -7.40 -19.73
C ILE A 601 17.78 -7.05 -19.10
N GLN A 602 18.36 -5.91 -19.48
CA GLN A 602 19.71 -5.51 -19.05
C GLN A 602 19.78 -5.26 -17.54
N ASP A 603 18.82 -4.53 -16.97
CA ASP A 603 18.62 -4.49 -15.52
C ASP A 603 17.13 -4.20 -15.18
N PRO A 604 16.35 -5.23 -14.79
CA PRO A 604 14.92 -5.07 -14.46
C PRO A 604 14.68 -4.02 -13.38
N LEU A 605 15.53 -3.97 -12.35
CA LEU A 605 15.39 -3.02 -11.25
C LEU A 605 15.56 -1.58 -11.75
N ALA A 606 16.61 -1.31 -12.53
CA ALA A 606 16.93 0.05 -12.95
C ALA A 606 15.88 0.66 -13.90
N GLU A 607 15.23 -0.17 -14.72
CA GLU A 607 14.22 0.29 -15.68
C GLU A 607 12.80 0.29 -15.07
N LEU A 608 12.40 -0.74 -14.32
CA LEU A 608 11.03 -0.83 -13.77
C LEU A 608 10.74 0.20 -12.67
N VAL A 609 11.75 0.67 -11.92
CA VAL A 609 11.57 1.74 -10.91
C VAL A 609 11.23 3.11 -11.50
N LYS A 610 11.34 3.27 -12.83
CA LYS A 610 10.87 4.46 -13.55
C LYS A 610 9.34 4.51 -13.66
N VAL A 611 8.64 3.40 -13.41
CA VAL A 611 7.18 3.27 -13.50
C VAL A 611 6.57 3.27 -12.09
N GLU A 612 5.37 3.84 -11.92
CA GLU A 612 4.61 3.61 -10.68
C GLU A 612 4.25 2.12 -10.54
N PRO A 613 4.52 1.47 -9.39
CA PRO A 613 4.35 0.02 -9.24
C PRO A 613 2.97 -0.55 -9.57
N LYS A 614 1.90 0.27 -9.45
CA LYS A 614 0.53 -0.13 -9.79
C LYS A 614 0.31 -0.41 -11.29
N TYR A 615 1.23 0.00 -12.16
CA TYR A 615 1.17 -0.27 -13.61
C TYR A 615 2.02 -1.47 -14.05
N LEU A 616 2.71 -2.14 -13.13
CA LEU A 616 3.56 -3.29 -13.43
C LEU A 616 2.77 -4.60 -13.65
N GLY A 617 1.43 -4.57 -13.69
CA GLY A 617 0.58 -5.69 -14.12
C GLY A 617 0.53 -6.90 -13.17
N VAL A 618 1.23 -6.87 -12.03
CA VAL A 618 1.56 -8.06 -11.23
C VAL A 618 0.42 -8.66 -10.37
N GLY A 619 -0.85 -8.30 -10.59
CA GLY A 619 -1.95 -8.85 -9.79
C GLY A 619 -3.35 -8.54 -10.29
N MET A 620 -4.32 -9.26 -9.73
CA MET A 620 -5.74 -9.15 -10.08
C MET A 620 -6.44 -8.07 -9.24
N TYR A 621 -7.49 -7.46 -9.79
CA TYR A 621 -8.36 -6.52 -9.07
C TYR A 621 -7.67 -5.22 -8.58
N GLN A 622 -6.53 -4.80 -9.16
CA GLN A 622 -5.77 -3.61 -8.71
C GLN A 622 -6.60 -2.32 -8.61
N HIS A 623 -7.60 -2.16 -9.49
CA HIS A 623 -8.51 -1.01 -9.51
C HIS A 623 -9.67 -1.11 -8.51
N ASP A 624 -9.87 -2.29 -7.91
CA ASP A 624 -10.87 -2.56 -6.89
C ASP A 624 -10.28 -2.46 -5.46
N LEU A 625 -8.98 -2.15 -5.33
CA LEU A 625 -8.25 -1.99 -4.06
C LEU A 625 -8.14 -0.51 -3.62
N PRO A 626 -7.96 -0.22 -2.32
CA PRO A 626 -7.71 1.14 -1.84
C PRO A 626 -6.38 1.72 -2.36
N GLU A 627 -6.45 2.54 -3.42
CA GLU A 627 -5.26 3.04 -4.15
C GLU A 627 -4.15 3.60 -3.25
N LYS A 628 -4.50 4.36 -2.21
CA LYS A 628 -3.52 4.93 -1.26
C LYS A 628 -2.73 3.84 -0.51
N GLN A 629 -3.41 2.79 -0.04
CA GLN A 629 -2.77 1.70 0.71
C GLN A 629 -1.90 0.85 -0.22
N LEU A 630 -2.42 0.53 -1.41
CA LEU A 630 -1.68 -0.17 -2.46
C LEU A 630 -0.40 0.61 -2.83
N LEU A 631 -0.52 1.89 -3.18
CA LEU A 631 0.63 2.74 -3.53
C LEU A 631 1.64 2.86 -2.39
N GLN A 632 1.21 2.94 -1.14
CA GLN A 632 2.14 2.96 0.00
C GLN A 632 2.91 1.64 0.09
N SER A 633 2.21 0.51 0.17
CA SER A 633 2.83 -0.82 0.31
C SER A 633 3.80 -1.13 -0.83
N LEU A 634 3.42 -0.83 -2.08
CA LEU A 634 4.30 -1.05 -3.23
C LEU A 634 5.51 -0.11 -3.27
N ASN A 635 5.39 1.14 -2.82
CA ASN A 635 6.56 2.03 -2.72
C ASN A 635 7.54 1.58 -1.63
N GLU A 636 7.03 1.03 -0.51
CA GLU A 636 7.88 0.43 0.53
C GLU A 636 8.61 -0.80 0.01
N VAL A 637 7.96 -1.65 -0.80
CA VAL A 637 8.60 -2.79 -1.48
C VAL A 637 9.66 -2.35 -2.48
N VAL A 638 9.39 -1.34 -3.32
CA VAL A 638 10.42 -0.79 -4.23
C VAL A 638 11.61 -0.29 -3.44
N THR A 639 11.36 0.41 -2.33
CA THR A 639 12.41 0.95 -1.47
C THR A 639 13.25 -0.16 -0.85
N GLU A 640 12.60 -1.25 -0.42
CA GLU A 640 13.26 -2.46 0.06
C GLU A 640 14.13 -3.12 -1.02
N ALA A 641 13.59 -3.39 -2.21
CA ALA A 641 14.32 -4.05 -3.30
C ALA A 641 15.55 -3.24 -3.75
N VAL A 642 15.38 -1.92 -3.96
CA VAL A 642 16.48 -1.02 -4.34
C VAL A 642 17.54 -0.94 -3.25
N SER A 643 17.13 -0.79 -1.98
CA SER A 643 18.08 -0.73 -0.86
C SER A 643 18.81 -2.05 -0.67
N PHE A 644 18.14 -3.19 -0.82
CA PHE A 644 18.76 -4.50 -0.61
C PHE A 644 19.76 -4.89 -1.69
N VAL A 645 19.48 -4.59 -2.96
CA VAL A 645 20.49 -4.69 -4.04
C VAL A 645 21.62 -3.68 -3.83
N GLY A 646 21.28 -2.47 -3.38
CA GLY A 646 22.20 -1.38 -3.10
C GLY A 646 22.66 -0.67 -4.38
N VAL A 647 22.97 0.62 -4.29
CA VAL A 647 23.23 1.48 -5.47
C VAL A 647 24.62 2.10 -5.39
N ASP A 648 25.37 2.16 -6.49
CA ASP A 648 26.58 2.99 -6.52
C ASP A 648 26.18 4.47 -6.68
N VAL A 649 26.55 5.32 -5.71
CA VAL A 649 26.17 6.74 -5.72
C VAL A 649 26.77 7.55 -6.87
N ASN A 650 27.88 7.08 -7.44
CA ASN A 650 28.55 7.77 -8.54
C ASN A 650 27.86 7.55 -9.89
N THR A 651 27.28 6.35 -10.09
CA THR A 651 26.63 5.96 -11.36
C THR A 651 25.10 5.95 -11.32
N ALA A 652 24.49 5.79 -10.14
CA ALA A 652 23.03 5.64 -10.02
C ALA A 652 22.24 6.84 -10.60
N SER A 653 21.10 6.53 -11.21
CA SER A 653 20.16 7.53 -11.76
C SER A 653 19.29 8.14 -10.66
N LEU A 654 18.66 9.29 -10.95
CA LEU A 654 17.70 9.93 -10.04
C LEU A 654 16.54 8.99 -9.67
N SER A 655 16.06 8.20 -10.64
CA SER A 655 14.97 7.24 -10.44
C SER A 655 15.33 6.11 -9.49
N LEU A 656 16.60 5.73 -9.40
CA LEU A 656 17.09 4.72 -8.47
C LEU A 656 17.42 5.34 -7.09
N LEU A 657 18.14 6.47 -7.06
CA LEU A 657 18.48 7.18 -5.82
C LEU A 657 17.24 7.63 -5.03
N LYS A 658 16.16 8.07 -5.70
CA LYS A 658 14.89 8.45 -5.04
C LYS A 658 14.15 7.29 -4.37
N LYS A 659 14.65 6.05 -4.52
CA LYS A 659 14.11 4.81 -3.94
C LYS A 659 15.06 4.14 -2.94
N VAL A 660 16.20 4.75 -2.59
CA VAL A 660 17.04 4.25 -1.49
C VAL A 660 16.40 4.64 -0.15
N ALA A 661 16.43 3.74 0.84
CA ALA A 661 15.97 4.01 2.19
C ALA A 661 16.62 5.29 2.76
N GLY A 662 15.82 6.14 3.42
CA GLY A 662 16.25 7.44 3.96
C GLY A 662 16.31 8.57 2.93
N LEU A 663 16.38 8.28 1.63
CA LEU A 663 16.36 9.29 0.57
C LEU A 663 14.93 9.63 0.12
N ASN A 664 14.81 10.78 -0.52
CA ASN A 664 13.61 11.25 -1.21
C ASN A 664 14.03 11.98 -2.49
N VAL A 665 13.06 12.45 -3.29
CA VAL A 665 13.35 13.12 -4.57
C VAL A 665 14.33 14.29 -4.41
N SER A 666 14.12 15.18 -3.43
CA SER A 666 15.00 16.33 -3.20
C SER A 666 16.41 15.93 -2.80
N ARG A 667 16.57 14.96 -1.87
CA ARG A 667 17.89 14.46 -1.46
C ARG A 667 18.63 13.78 -2.61
N ALA A 668 17.91 12.98 -3.41
CA ALA A 668 18.47 12.30 -4.58
C ALA A 668 18.92 13.30 -5.67
N THR A 669 18.15 14.36 -5.91
CA THR A 669 18.56 15.47 -6.79
C THR A 669 19.82 16.15 -6.25
N ASN A 670 19.85 16.50 -4.96
CA ASN A 670 21.01 17.17 -4.35
C ASN A 670 22.30 16.32 -4.40
N ILE A 671 22.20 14.98 -4.30
CA ILE A 671 23.34 14.05 -4.50
C ILE A 671 23.89 14.17 -5.92
N ILE A 672 23.01 14.19 -6.94
CA ILE A 672 23.42 14.30 -8.35
C ILE A 672 24.02 15.69 -8.63
N GLU A 673 23.40 16.76 -8.12
CA GLU A 673 23.95 18.12 -8.21
C GLU A 673 25.33 18.21 -7.54
N TRP A 674 25.50 17.57 -6.37
CA TRP A 674 26.77 17.55 -5.66
C TRP A 674 27.86 16.84 -6.47
N ARG A 675 27.61 15.62 -6.99
CA ARG A 675 28.63 14.88 -7.77
C ARG A 675 28.97 15.56 -9.09
N ASN A 676 27.97 16.16 -9.75
CA ASN A 676 28.18 16.92 -10.98
C ASN A 676 29.04 18.18 -10.74
N LYS A 677 29.00 18.76 -9.53
CA LYS A 677 29.74 19.98 -9.18
C LYS A 677 31.12 19.72 -8.56
N HIS A 678 31.28 18.65 -7.80
CA HIS A 678 32.51 18.38 -7.02
C HIS A 678 33.33 17.19 -7.53
N GLY A 679 32.80 16.40 -8.48
CA GLY A 679 33.35 15.11 -8.88
C GLY A 679 32.69 13.94 -8.14
N PRO A 680 33.08 12.70 -8.41
CA PRO A 680 32.55 11.52 -7.74
C PRO A 680 32.84 11.54 -6.23
N PHE A 681 31.97 10.88 -5.47
CA PHE A 681 32.20 10.56 -4.07
C PHE A 681 33.33 9.53 -3.97
N SER A 682 34.34 9.86 -3.16
CA SER A 682 35.49 9.01 -2.83
C SER A 682 35.27 8.15 -1.59
N ASN A 683 34.44 8.61 -0.66
CA ASN A 683 33.98 7.84 0.49
C ASN A 683 32.57 8.25 0.94
N ARG A 684 31.92 7.41 1.75
CA ARG A 684 30.54 7.64 2.21
C ARG A 684 30.42 8.88 3.07
N GLN A 685 31.46 9.27 3.81
CA GLN A 685 31.40 10.41 4.73
C GLN A 685 31.10 11.74 3.99
N GLN A 686 31.56 11.88 2.74
CA GLN A 686 31.25 13.03 1.88
C GLN A 686 29.76 13.19 1.56
N ILE A 687 28.92 12.16 1.76
CA ILE A 687 27.47 12.25 1.57
C ILE A 687 26.82 13.20 2.61
N LEU A 688 27.48 13.42 3.76
CA LEU A 688 27.06 14.43 4.75
C LEU A 688 27.33 15.88 4.28
N ASP A 689 28.20 16.11 3.29
CA ASP A 689 28.41 17.42 2.68
C ASP A 689 27.28 17.79 1.69
N VAL A 690 26.32 16.90 1.46
CA VAL A 690 25.18 17.11 0.56
C VAL A 690 24.03 17.82 1.28
N LYS A 691 23.57 18.93 0.70
CA LYS A 691 22.45 19.73 1.22
C LYS A 691 21.22 18.86 1.54
N GLY A 692 20.72 18.93 2.76
CA GLY A 692 19.51 18.21 3.20
C GLY A 692 19.73 16.76 3.64
N ILE A 693 20.98 16.29 3.66
CA ILE A 693 21.40 15.04 4.31
C ILE A 693 22.00 15.38 5.67
N GLY A 694 21.23 15.15 6.74
CA GLY A 694 21.74 15.20 8.11
C GLY A 694 22.15 13.81 8.62
N THR A 695 22.74 13.74 9.81
CA THR A 695 23.19 12.49 10.47
C THR A 695 22.14 11.37 10.42
N LYS A 696 20.87 11.65 10.75
CA LYS A 696 19.80 10.64 10.69
C LYS A 696 19.50 10.16 9.27
N THR A 697 19.59 11.05 8.27
CA THR A 697 19.42 10.66 6.86
C THR A 697 20.54 9.75 6.42
N PHE A 698 21.77 10.11 6.78
CA PHE A 698 22.97 9.34 6.49
C PHE A 698 22.91 7.94 7.13
N GLU A 699 22.56 7.82 8.41
CA GLU A 699 22.32 6.52 9.06
C GLU A 699 21.34 5.65 8.26
N GLN A 700 20.22 6.21 7.79
CA GLN A 700 19.23 5.43 7.05
C GLN A 700 19.66 5.00 5.64
N CYS A 701 20.57 5.72 4.98
CA CYS A 701 20.94 5.45 3.58
C CYS A 701 22.36 4.87 3.37
N ALA A 702 23.31 5.13 4.27
CA ALA A 702 24.74 4.88 4.02
C ALA A 702 25.04 3.42 3.71
N GLY A 703 24.47 2.48 4.47
CA GLY A 703 24.65 1.04 4.23
C GLY A 703 23.95 0.48 2.98
N PHE A 704 23.22 1.30 2.23
CA PHE A 704 22.59 0.92 0.96
C PHE A 704 23.22 1.65 -0.24
N ILE A 705 24.07 2.63 0.03
CA ILE A 705 24.88 3.34 -0.95
C ILE A 705 26.25 2.66 -1.00
N ARG A 706 26.68 2.25 -2.17
CA ARG A 706 28.05 1.79 -2.45
C ARG A 706 28.85 2.91 -3.09
N ILE A 707 30.16 2.85 -2.91
CA ILE A 707 31.15 3.60 -3.70
C ILE A 707 32.13 2.55 -4.20
N LEU A 708 32.18 2.36 -5.52
CA LEU A 708 33.08 1.39 -6.14
C LEU A 708 34.42 2.07 -6.46
N PRO A 709 35.58 1.42 -6.24
CA PRO A 709 36.88 2.00 -6.58
C PRO A 709 36.98 2.52 -8.02
N GLU A 710 36.31 1.84 -8.95
CA GLU A 710 36.25 2.15 -10.38
C GLU A 710 35.52 3.47 -10.68
N THR A 711 34.54 3.82 -9.85
CA THR A 711 33.67 5.00 -10.06
C THR A 711 34.02 6.15 -9.13
N ALA A 712 34.82 5.90 -8.10
CA ALA A 712 35.39 6.88 -7.18
C ALA A 712 36.58 7.67 -7.76
N VAL A 713 37.28 7.12 -8.76
CA VAL A 713 38.50 7.73 -9.33
C VAL A 713 38.20 8.44 -10.65
N VAL A 714 38.56 9.72 -10.74
CA VAL A 714 38.59 10.45 -12.02
C VAL A 714 39.99 10.40 -12.59
N SER A 715 40.14 9.84 -13.79
CA SER A 715 41.34 9.99 -14.61
C SER A 715 41.58 11.47 -14.94
N GLY A 716 42.45 12.14 -14.17
CA GLY A 716 43.03 13.45 -14.50
C GLY A 716 42.54 14.69 -13.74
N SER A 717 41.69 14.57 -12.70
CA SER A 717 41.23 15.77 -11.96
C SER A 717 41.91 15.96 -10.59
N LYS A 718 42.49 17.14 -10.36
CA LYS A 718 43.03 17.55 -9.04
C LYS A 718 41.86 17.82 -8.09
N ALA A 719 41.67 16.95 -7.10
CA ALA A 719 40.64 17.12 -6.08
C ALA A 719 40.77 18.49 -5.39
N LYS A 720 39.72 19.33 -5.45
CA LYS A 720 39.63 20.52 -4.59
C LYS A 720 39.49 20.04 -3.15
N LYS A 721 40.34 20.54 -2.26
CA LYS A 721 40.34 20.17 -0.83
C LYS A 721 38.93 20.26 -0.25
N SER A 722 38.39 19.13 0.20
CA SER A 722 37.23 19.11 1.10
C SER A 722 37.60 19.81 2.43
N LYS A 723 36.59 20.26 3.17
CA LYS A 723 36.79 20.78 4.53
C LYS A 723 37.10 19.68 5.54
N ASN A 724 36.86 18.41 5.21
CA ASN A 724 37.29 17.26 6.00
C ASN A 724 38.66 16.75 5.52
N PRO A 725 39.63 16.49 6.42
CA PRO A 725 40.98 16.06 6.05
C PRO A 725 41.06 14.60 5.56
N ASP A 726 40.01 13.81 5.73
CA ASP A 726 39.95 12.41 5.34
C ASP A 726 39.16 12.20 4.04
N SER A 727 39.75 12.67 2.93
CA SER A 727 39.28 12.37 1.58
C SER A 727 39.90 11.08 1.01
N SER A 728 40.29 10.16 1.88
CA SER A 728 40.85 8.87 1.46
C SER A 728 39.72 7.92 1.03
N PRO A 729 39.94 7.06 0.01
CA PRO A 729 38.94 6.07 -0.38
C PRO A 729 38.87 4.95 0.67
N ASN A 730 37.67 4.67 1.17
CA ASN A 730 37.44 3.59 2.14
C ASN A 730 36.93 2.32 1.42
N PHE A 731 37.73 1.26 1.44
CA PHE A 731 37.42 -0.01 0.77
C PHE A 731 36.21 -0.75 1.40
N LEU A 732 35.75 -0.39 2.59
CA LEU A 732 34.50 -0.91 3.16
C LEU A 732 33.25 -0.31 2.48
N ASP A 733 33.36 0.86 1.82
CA ASP A 733 32.23 1.55 1.18
C ASP A 733 31.66 0.79 -0.03
N GLN A 734 32.39 -0.19 -0.59
CA GLN A 734 31.88 -1.08 -1.65
C GLN A 734 30.97 -2.20 -1.11
N THR A 735 30.99 -2.45 0.21
CA THR A 735 30.28 -3.54 0.89
C THR A 735 28.93 -3.10 1.47
N TRP A 736 28.17 -4.02 2.07
CA TRP A 736 26.98 -3.68 2.88
C TRP A 736 27.27 -3.36 4.34
N ILE A 737 28.54 -3.27 4.75
CA ILE A 737 28.87 -2.93 6.14
C ILE A 737 28.46 -1.49 6.38
N HIS A 738 27.71 -1.22 7.45
CA HIS A 738 27.31 0.14 7.79
C HIS A 738 28.49 0.91 8.39
N PRO A 739 28.66 2.23 8.14
CA PRO A 739 29.74 3.02 8.73
C PRO A 739 29.85 2.95 10.26
N GLU A 740 28.74 2.72 10.97
CA GLU A 740 28.74 2.51 12.43
C GLU A 740 29.52 1.27 12.88
N SER A 741 29.77 0.32 11.98
CA SER A 741 30.45 -0.95 12.24
C SER A 741 31.87 -1.02 11.68
N TYR A 742 32.42 0.08 11.13
CA TYR A 742 33.72 0.07 10.47
C TYR A 742 34.87 -0.31 11.41
N GLY A 743 34.90 0.21 12.65
CA GLY A 743 35.93 -0.16 13.62
C GLY A 743 35.96 -1.67 13.90
N ILE A 744 34.78 -2.31 14.00
CA ILE A 744 34.63 -3.76 14.20
C ILE A 744 35.08 -4.53 12.95
N ALA A 745 34.71 -4.06 11.75
CA ALA A 745 35.10 -4.67 10.49
C ALA A 745 36.63 -4.59 10.25
N ASP A 746 37.26 -3.46 10.54
CA ASP A 746 38.72 -3.30 10.44
C ASP A 746 39.47 -4.19 11.44
N GLU A 747 38.97 -4.32 12.68
CA GLU A 747 39.51 -5.26 13.67
C GLU A 747 39.36 -6.71 13.19
N PHE A 748 38.20 -7.07 12.64
CA PHE A 748 37.94 -8.39 12.07
C PHE A 748 38.96 -8.73 10.95
N ILE A 749 39.12 -7.84 9.96
CA ILE A 749 40.05 -8.00 8.83
C ILE A 749 41.50 -8.14 9.30
N LYS A 750 41.93 -7.30 10.25
CA LYS A 750 43.28 -7.40 10.85
C LYS A 750 43.47 -8.75 11.53
N SER A 751 42.49 -9.20 12.30
CA SER A 751 42.55 -10.47 13.04
C SER A 751 42.54 -11.71 12.14
N SER A 752 42.01 -11.60 10.90
CA SER A 752 42.03 -12.68 9.90
C SER A 752 43.28 -12.67 9.01
N GLY A 753 44.24 -11.76 9.24
CA GLY A 753 45.45 -11.62 8.42
C GLY A 753 45.18 -11.16 6.98
N CYS A 754 44.05 -10.50 6.73
CA CYS A 754 43.66 -10.03 5.40
C CYS A 754 44.04 -8.55 5.19
N ASN A 755 44.29 -8.17 3.94
CA ASN A 755 44.49 -6.76 3.57
C ASN A 755 43.16 -6.14 3.11
N VAL A 756 42.78 -5.00 3.68
CA VAL A 756 41.53 -4.28 3.35
C VAL A 756 41.45 -3.90 1.85
N LYS A 757 42.59 -3.73 1.17
CA LYS A 757 42.66 -3.44 -0.26
C LYS A 757 42.30 -4.64 -1.16
N GLU A 758 42.27 -5.85 -0.61
CA GLU A 758 41.93 -7.09 -1.32
C GLU A 758 40.43 -7.44 -1.25
N ILE A 759 39.60 -6.63 -0.59
CA ILE A 759 38.14 -6.83 -0.47
C ILE A 759 37.51 -7.13 -1.84
N GLY A 760 36.66 -8.15 -1.88
CA GLY A 760 35.95 -8.60 -3.09
C GLY A 760 36.76 -9.54 -3.99
N SER A 761 38.07 -9.71 -3.77
CA SER A 761 38.87 -10.73 -4.46
C SER A 761 38.55 -12.14 -3.96
N LEU A 762 38.75 -13.16 -4.81
CA LEU A 762 38.47 -14.56 -4.45
C LEU A 762 39.30 -15.03 -3.26
N SER A 763 40.61 -14.74 -3.26
CA SER A 763 41.54 -15.09 -2.19
C SER A 763 41.18 -14.43 -0.86
N PHE A 764 40.74 -13.17 -0.85
CA PHE A 764 40.24 -12.49 0.35
C PHE A 764 38.97 -13.18 0.88
N VAL A 765 37.99 -13.44 0.02
CA VAL A 765 36.73 -14.09 0.38
C VAL A 765 36.95 -15.49 0.93
N GLU A 766 37.89 -16.25 0.37
CA GLU A 766 38.25 -17.60 0.84
C GLU A 766 38.96 -17.58 2.20
N LYS A 767 39.93 -16.67 2.40
CA LYS A 767 40.58 -16.47 3.72
C LYS A 767 39.57 -16.12 4.82
N ILE A 768 38.65 -15.18 4.55
CA ILE A 768 37.58 -14.81 5.50
C ILE A 768 36.69 -16.01 5.82
N LYS A 769 36.31 -16.81 4.81
CA LYS A 769 35.50 -18.03 5.02
C LYS A 769 36.22 -19.08 5.86
N SER A 770 37.53 -19.29 5.67
CA SER A 770 38.31 -20.19 6.53
C SER A 770 38.32 -19.67 7.96
N TYR A 771 38.73 -18.42 8.17
CA TYR A 771 38.81 -17.81 9.49
C TYR A 771 37.49 -17.89 10.28
N VAL A 772 36.35 -17.66 9.62
CA VAL A 772 35.01 -17.83 10.21
C VAL A 772 34.73 -19.28 10.60
N LYS A 773 35.11 -20.24 9.76
CA LYS A 773 34.96 -21.69 10.04
C LYS A 773 35.83 -22.12 11.23
N ASP A 774 37.03 -21.56 11.35
CA ASP A 774 38.04 -21.97 12.33
C ASP A 774 37.74 -21.43 13.75
N GLY A 775 37.13 -20.25 13.89
CA GLY A 775 36.84 -19.64 15.21
C GLY A 775 35.45 -19.90 15.81
N GLY A 776 34.52 -20.51 15.06
CA GLY A 776 33.21 -20.98 15.56
C GLY A 776 32.27 -19.90 16.12
N SER A 777 31.22 -20.32 16.84
CA SER A 777 30.08 -19.48 17.24
C SER A 777 30.39 -18.38 18.28
N SER A 778 31.62 -18.29 18.79
CA SER A 778 31.99 -17.35 19.85
C SER A 778 32.57 -16.01 19.36
N PHE A 779 32.72 -15.81 18.05
CA PHE A 779 33.32 -14.58 17.50
C PHE A 779 32.65 -13.27 17.94
N HIS A 780 31.32 -13.26 18.14
CA HIS A 780 30.60 -12.06 18.57
C HIS A 780 31.12 -11.52 19.92
N LYS A 781 31.52 -12.40 20.83
CA LYS A 781 32.14 -12.04 22.11
C LYS A 781 33.55 -11.46 21.95
N LYS A 782 34.35 -12.03 21.02
CA LYS A 782 35.72 -11.56 20.73
C LYS A 782 35.73 -10.10 20.29
N PHE A 783 34.79 -9.72 19.43
CA PHE A 783 34.68 -8.35 18.89
C PHE A 783 33.63 -7.48 19.62
N GLN A 784 33.19 -7.88 20.82
CA GLN A 784 32.27 -7.13 21.69
C GLN A 784 31.01 -6.61 20.97
N THR A 785 30.45 -7.42 20.08
CA THR A 785 29.30 -7.07 19.23
C THR A 785 28.21 -8.15 19.31
N ASP A 786 27.03 -7.86 18.79
CA ASP A 786 25.98 -8.87 18.68
C ASP A 786 26.17 -9.76 17.44
N GLU A 787 25.62 -10.97 17.52
CA GLU A 787 25.75 -11.99 16.48
C GLU A 787 25.19 -11.53 15.12
N ALA A 788 24.08 -10.78 15.10
CA ALA A 788 23.45 -10.34 13.87
C ALA A 788 24.23 -9.21 13.17
N THR A 789 24.82 -8.28 13.93
CA THR A 789 25.74 -7.28 13.40
C THR A 789 26.99 -7.96 12.81
N LEU A 790 27.53 -8.97 13.50
CA LEU A 790 28.68 -9.73 12.99
C LEU A 790 28.34 -10.55 11.73
N GLU A 791 27.16 -11.19 11.65
CA GLU A 791 26.67 -11.84 10.43
C GLU A 791 26.69 -10.87 9.23
N VAL A 792 26.24 -9.62 9.42
CA VAL A 792 26.23 -8.60 8.36
C VAL A 792 27.64 -8.19 7.96
N ILE A 793 28.58 -8.06 8.91
CA ILE A 793 30.00 -7.81 8.62
C ILE A 793 30.59 -8.96 7.80
N ILE A 794 30.49 -10.20 8.27
CA ILE A 794 31.00 -11.39 7.58
C ILE A 794 30.39 -11.51 6.18
N LYS A 795 29.08 -11.30 6.05
CA LYS A 795 28.39 -11.32 4.75
C LYS A 795 28.91 -10.24 3.81
N GLY A 796 29.12 -9.01 4.30
CA GLY A 796 29.71 -7.91 3.53
C GLY A 796 31.14 -8.17 3.07
N LEU A 797 31.98 -8.82 3.91
CA LEU A 797 33.36 -9.20 3.57
C LEU A 797 33.47 -10.42 2.65
N THR A 798 32.45 -11.30 2.63
CA THR A 798 32.45 -12.53 1.82
C THR A 798 31.74 -12.41 0.47
N MET A 799 31.21 -11.22 0.15
CA MET A 799 30.74 -10.90 -1.20
C MET A 799 31.92 -10.78 -2.16
N LYS A 800 31.79 -11.35 -3.36
CA LYS A 800 32.71 -11.05 -4.46
C LYS A 800 32.52 -9.61 -4.92
N LYS A 801 33.57 -9.06 -5.54
CA LYS A 801 33.47 -7.79 -6.28
C LYS A 801 32.32 -7.87 -7.29
N ASP A 802 31.50 -6.82 -7.33
CA ASP A 802 30.30 -6.70 -8.16
C ASP A 802 29.21 -7.79 -7.94
N GLU A 803 29.25 -8.55 -6.84
CA GLU A 803 28.23 -9.57 -6.54
C GLU A 803 26.84 -8.93 -6.37
N ASP A 804 25.95 -9.22 -7.31
CA ASP A 804 24.55 -8.83 -7.27
C ASP A 804 23.70 -10.01 -6.75
N ILE A 805 22.91 -9.76 -5.70
CA ILE A 805 22.09 -10.78 -5.04
C ILE A 805 21.12 -11.49 -5.97
N ARG A 806 20.72 -10.82 -7.06
CA ARG A 806 19.77 -11.34 -8.05
C ARG A 806 20.38 -12.47 -8.88
N MET A 807 21.70 -12.47 -9.09
CA MET A 807 22.41 -13.50 -9.89
C MET A 807 22.42 -14.90 -9.28
N LYS A 808 21.85 -15.08 -8.07
CA LYS A 808 21.63 -16.40 -7.45
C LYS A 808 20.36 -17.09 -7.95
N SER A 809 19.55 -16.42 -8.77
CA SER A 809 18.32 -16.93 -9.39
C SER A 809 18.51 -17.19 -10.89
N HIS A 810 17.61 -17.98 -11.49
CA HIS A 810 17.72 -18.42 -12.88
C HIS A 810 17.57 -17.28 -13.88
N CYS A 811 18.48 -17.21 -14.85
CA CYS A 811 18.43 -16.26 -15.96
C CYS A 811 17.14 -16.39 -16.78
N PRO A 812 16.72 -15.33 -17.49
CA PRO A 812 15.58 -15.36 -18.40
C PRO A 812 15.59 -16.57 -19.35
N LEU A 813 14.41 -17.15 -19.60
CA LEU A 813 14.26 -18.24 -20.56
C LEU A 813 14.39 -17.70 -21.98
N PHE A 814 15.52 -17.95 -22.62
CA PHE A 814 15.70 -17.74 -24.05
C PHE A 814 15.08 -18.89 -24.85
N ARG A 815 14.46 -18.55 -25.99
CA ARG A 815 13.76 -19.48 -26.90
C ARG A 815 14.36 -19.39 -28.30
N ALA A 816 14.31 -20.50 -29.01
CA ALA A 816 14.60 -20.62 -30.46
C ALA A 816 13.40 -21.20 -31.25
N SER A 817 12.36 -21.68 -30.56
CA SER A 817 11.16 -22.27 -31.17
C SER A 817 9.93 -22.01 -30.30
N LEU A 818 8.76 -22.22 -30.90
CA LEU A 818 7.45 -21.83 -30.39
C LEU A 818 6.47 -23.01 -30.53
N GLN A 819 5.50 -23.08 -29.61
CA GLN A 819 4.50 -24.15 -29.50
C GLN A 819 3.08 -23.58 -29.56
N ASN A 820 2.09 -24.36 -30.00
CA ASN A 820 0.68 -23.98 -29.98
C ASN A 820 -0.08 -24.67 -28.83
N ILE A 821 -1.20 -24.08 -28.39
CA ILE A 821 -2.09 -24.70 -27.39
C ILE A 821 -2.77 -25.96 -27.95
N ASP A 822 -3.01 -25.99 -29.27
CA ASP A 822 -3.60 -27.14 -29.96
C ASP A 822 -2.64 -28.33 -30.09
N ASP A 823 -1.33 -28.10 -29.90
CA ASP A 823 -0.32 -29.16 -29.83
C ASP A 823 -0.27 -29.84 -28.44
N LEU A 824 -0.96 -29.27 -27.44
CA LEU A 824 -0.95 -29.78 -26.08
C LEU A 824 -1.93 -30.94 -25.92
N THR A 825 -1.47 -31.99 -25.24
CA THR A 825 -2.30 -33.11 -24.81
C THR A 825 -2.21 -33.29 -23.30
N ASN A 826 -3.22 -33.91 -22.69
CA ASN A 826 -3.15 -34.25 -21.27
C ASN A 826 -2.00 -35.24 -21.05
N GLY A 827 -1.03 -34.86 -20.22
CA GLY A 827 0.20 -35.60 -19.98
C GLY A 827 1.47 -34.99 -20.56
N THR A 828 1.38 -34.04 -21.50
CA THR A 828 2.57 -33.36 -22.07
C THR A 828 3.41 -32.70 -20.96
N ILE A 829 4.73 -32.91 -20.99
CA ILE A 829 5.69 -32.25 -20.09
C ILE A 829 6.40 -31.13 -20.85
N LEU A 830 6.44 -29.94 -20.25
CA LEU A 830 6.96 -28.71 -20.85
C LEU A 830 7.87 -27.97 -19.88
N SER A 831 8.81 -27.18 -20.41
CA SER A 831 9.50 -26.14 -19.63
C SER A 831 8.74 -24.81 -19.75
N GLY A 832 8.67 -24.06 -18.66
CA GLY A 832 8.06 -22.74 -18.63
C GLY A 832 8.70 -21.80 -17.61
N ALA A 833 8.20 -20.56 -17.58
CA ALA A 833 8.59 -19.54 -16.62
C ALA A 833 7.36 -19.05 -15.84
N VAL A 834 7.51 -18.90 -14.52
CA VAL A 834 6.47 -18.35 -13.66
C VAL A 834 6.25 -16.87 -13.99
N ARG A 835 5.01 -16.49 -14.32
CA ARG A 835 4.61 -15.11 -14.64
C ARG A 835 3.88 -14.41 -13.51
N ASN A 836 3.12 -15.14 -12.69
CA ASN A 836 2.37 -14.54 -11.57
C ASN A 836 2.13 -15.59 -10.48
N VAL A 837 2.19 -15.17 -9.21
CA VAL A 837 1.96 -16.02 -8.03
C VAL A 837 0.73 -15.50 -7.29
N THR A 838 -0.17 -16.39 -6.88
CA THR A 838 -1.42 -16.03 -6.17
C THR A 838 -1.75 -17.04 -5.07
N HIS A 839 -2.63 -16.64 -4.13
CA HIS A 839 -3.11 -17.50 -3.03
C HIS A 839 -3.83 -18.79 -3.46
N PHE A 840 -4.18 -18.95 -4.73
CA PHE A 840 -4.88 -20.14 -5.25
C PHE A 840 -4.05 -20.94 -6.28
N GLY A 841 -2.88 -20.44 -6.66
CA GLY A 841 -2.01 -21.08 -7.64
C GLY A 841 -1.04 -20.13 -8.32
N VAL A 842 -0.21 -20.70 -9.17
CA VAL A 842 0.87 -20.05 -9.91
C VAL A 842 0.52 -20.06 -11.40
N PHE A 843 0.73 -18.94 -12.10
CA PHE A 843 0.55 -18.85 -13.55
C PHE A 843 1.89 -19.01 -14.25
N VAL A 844 1.99 -19.98 -15.16
CA VAL A 844 3.23 -20.35 -15.85
C VAL A 844 3.06 -20.16 -17.36
N ASP A 845 3.99 -19.43 -17.98
CA ASP A 845 4.12 -19.31 -19.43
C ASP A 845 4.97 -20.49 -19.96
N VAL A 846 4.34 -21.36 -20.74
CA VAL A 846 4.98 -22.51 -21.41
C VAL A 846 5.16 -22.29 -22.92
N GLY A 847 5.01 -21.06 -23.44
CA GLY A 847 5.25 -20.73 -24.85
C GLY A 847 4.07 -20.94 -25.80
N VAL A 848 2.86 -21.19 -25.29
CA VAL A 848 1.63 -21.40 -26.08
C VAL A 848 0.74 -20.15 -26.20
N GLY A 849 1.31 -18.96 -26.00
CA GLY A 849 0.59 -17.67 -26.08
C GLY A 849 -0.38 -17.38 -24.92
N ARG A 850 -0.53 -18.29 -23.95
CA ARG A 850 -1.27 -18.06 -22.69
C ARG A 850 -0.61 -18.75 -21.52
N ASN A 851 -0.81 -18.20 -20.33
CA ASN A 851 -0.34 -18.81 -19.08
C ASN A 851 -1.27 -19.95 -18.64
N GLY A 852 -0.70 -21.10 -18.32
CA GLY A 852 -1.41 -22.18 -17.64
C GLY A 852 -1.52 -21.90 -16.15
N LEU A 853 -2.62 -22.32 -15.52
CA LEU A 853 -2.78 -22.24 -14.07
C LEU A 853 -2.26 -23.52 -13.41
N MET A 854 -1.39 -23.37 -12.43
CA MET A 854 -0.95 -24.45 -11.54
C MET A 854 -1.54 -24.20 -10.14
N PRO A 855 -2.67 -24.85 -9.78
CA PRO A 855 -3.28 -24.70 -8.46
C PRO A 855 -2.30 -25.05 -7.34
N THR A 856 -2.45 -24.45 -6.16
CA THR A 856 -1.53 -24.65 -5.02
C THR A 856 -1.29 -26.13 -4.69
N LYS A 857 -2.34 -26.97 -4.74
CA LYS A 857 -2.26 -28.43 -4.53
C LYS A 857 -1.34 -29.19 -5.52
N TRP A 858 -1.01 -28.58 -6.65
CA TRP A 858 -0.17 -29.14 -7.71
C TRP A 858 1.20 -28.45 -7.78
N CYS A 859 1.52 -27.60 -6.79
CA CYS A 859 2.85 -27.00 -6.60
C CYS A 859 3.78 -27.86 -5.71
N LYS A 860 3.33 -29.01 -5.20
CA LYS A 860 4.13 -29.94 -4.34
C LYS A 860 4.82 -29.22 -3.16
N ASP A 861 4.07 -28.33 -2.51
CA ASP A 861 4.51 -27.46 -1.40
C ASP A 861 5.75 -26.58 -1.69
N GLN A 862 6.18 -26.48 -2.95
CA GLN A 862 7.23 -25.57 -3.38
C GLN A 862 6.73 -24.13 -3.41
N THR A 863 7.50 -23.22 -2.82
CA THR A 863 7.28 -21.78 -2.95
C THR A 863 7.96 -21.29 -4.23
N LEU A 864 7.16 -20.92 -5.22
CA LEU A 864 7.65 -20.45 -6.52
C LEU A 864 7.68 -18.92 -6.60
N CYS A 865 8.62 -18.40 -7.39
CA CYS A 865 8.84 -16.97 -7.61
C CYS A 865 8.64 -16.58 -9.07
N ILE A 866 8.20 -15.35 -9.34
CA ILE A 866 8.14 -14.78 -10.70
C ILE A 866 9.53 -14.82 -11.35
N GLY A 867 9.56 -15.19 -12.64
CA GLY A 867 10.78 -15.42 -13.42
C GLY A 867 11.39 -16.83 -13.27
N GLN A 868 11.02 -17.58 -12.23
CA GLN A 868 11.58 -18.91 -11.98
C GLN A 868 11.21 -19.90 -13.09
N ARG A 869 12.21 -20.68 -13.51
CA ARG A 869 12.05 -21.75 -14.49
C ARG A 869 11.48 -23.00 -13.81
N VAL A 870 10.53 -23.64 -14.47
CA VAL A 870 9.85 -24.84 -13.99
C VAL A 870 9.63 -25.83 -15.12
N GLU A 871 9.69 -27.11 -14.79
CA GLU A 871 9.18 -28.18 -15.65
C GLU A 871 7.79 -28.57 -15.13
N VAL A 872 6.81 -28.60 -16.03
CA VAL A 872 5.39 -28.75 -15.70
C VAL A 872 4.70 -29.76 -16.62
N LYS A 873 3.69 -30.46 -16.08
CA LYS A 873 2.87 -31.43 -16.81
C LYS A 873 1.47 -30.86 -17.05
N VAL A 874 0.94 -30.99 -18.26
CA VAL A 874 -0.44 -30.62 -18.60
C VAL A 874 -1.42 -31.65 -18.02
N ILE A 875 -2.40 -31.19 -17.23
CA ILE A 875 -3.38 -32.06 -16.57
C ILE A 875 -4.76 -31.98 -17.23
N ASN A 876 -5.18 -30.79 -17.67
CA ASN A 876 -6.47 -30.58 -18.31
C ASN A 876 -6.44 -29.35 -19.23
N ILE A 877 -7.19 -29.38 -20.33
CA ILE A 877 -7.31 -28.31 -21.34
C ILE A 877 -8.79 -27.98 -21.56
N GLU A 878 -9.17 -26.71 -21.41
CA GLU A 878 -10.51 -26.17 -21.66
C GLU A 878 -10.46 -25.29 -22.94
N HIS A 879 -10.54 -25.92 -24.11
CA HIS A 879 -10.45 -25.24 -25.41
C HIS A 879 -11.47 -24.10 -25.56
N ARG A 880 -12.73 -24.26 -25.10
CA ARG A 880 -13.75 -23.18 -25.19
C ARG A 880 -13.30 -21.85 -24.57
N ARG A 881 -12.48 -21.89 -23.52
CA ARG A 881 -11.99 -20.69 -22.81
C ARG A 881 -10.51 -20.40 -23.07
N ASN A 882 -9.82 -21.22 -23.88
CA ASN A 882 -8.36 -21.22 -24.05
C ASN A 882 -7.65 -21.14 -22.69
N ARG A 883 -7.90 -22.15 -21.85
CA ARG A 883 -7.30 -22.34 -20.52
C ARG A 883 -6.74 -23.76 -20.42
N PHE A 884 -5.68 -23.94 -19.65
CA PHE A 884 -5.14 -25.25 -19.32
C PHE A 884 -4.56 -25.23 -17.91
N THR A 885 -4.48 -26.41 -17.31
CA THR A 885 -4.09 -26.58 -15.90
C THR A 885 -2.84 -27.45 -15.82
N LEU A 886 -1.90 -27.05 -14.96
CA LEU A 886 -0.53 -27.57 -14.89
C LEU A 886 -0.22 -28.19 -13.53
N GLU A 887 0.66 -29.18 -13.50
CA GLU A 887 1.30 -29.74 -12.29
C GLU A 887 2.81 -29.53 -12.32
N LEU A 888 3.42 -29.18 -11.19
CA LEU A 888 4.88 -29.04 -11.07
C LEU A 888 5.56 -30.41 -11.15
N MET A 889 6.47 -30.60 -12.10
CA MET A 889 7.36 -31.76 -12.13
C MET A 889 8.61 -31.50 -11.29
N LYS A 890 9.32 -30.41 -11.59
CA LYS A 890 10.48 -29.92 -10.83
C LYS A 890 10.69 -28.42 -11.06
N VAL A 891 11.41 -27.79 -10.13
CA VAL A 891 12.08 -26.50 -10.37
C VAL A 891 13.31 -26.77 -11.25
N LEU A 892 13.55 -25.90 -12.23
CA LEU A 892 14.72 -25.91 -13.12
C LEU A 892 15.67 -24.79 -12.75
#